data_AF-A0A4P5VYM9-F1
#
_entry.id   AF-A0A4P5VYM9-F1
#
_cell.length_a   1.000
_cell.length_b   1.000
_cell.length_c   1.000
_cell.angle_alpha   90.00
_cell.angle_beta   90.00
_cell.angle_gamma   90.00
#
_symmetry.space_group_name_H-M   'P 1'
#
loop_
_entity.id
_entity.type
_entity.pdbx_description
1 polymer ?
#
loop_
_entity_poly.entity_id
_entity_poly.type
_entity_poly.pdbx_seq_one_letter_code
_entity_poly.pdbx_strand_id
1 'polypeptide(L)'
;MLVRSYLRRAPPAARIAILLALFAPSPLLAATFPADVDWIALAQDGQGMGDVSGDGQNNGREIVGDTTDAAVFVYVDGSDFFVRLRLDADPLQSATNLRAFGWGLLFDVDGDFSSYEYALLVDGIREEIGFSENTSPTGVGDPADSAETPVAGYPVALDYTAGSGNIVVSAAATSFNGDADYFLDFAVSLSDLQAELGTGPLYFMAGTSSNGRSLSVDLAGCDDSGTCTLEDAASDLTYLDGSTVADSDGDGLYDTEEDPDGDGDYTNDDTDGDGLANYLDADDDDDGLPTLLETSGLTDYLDDDSDDDGLLDGNEDADADGLVGAGETDPASFDSDADGLGDGLEGGLTLPQGNDTDASVFVADSDSGTTTDPTVADSDGDTLSDGAEDADGDGAVGATETDPNQLDTDGGTVNDGVEVGRGTDPLDPSDDVLPGDSDGDGLTDAIEALLGTDPNDDDSDDDGLLDGVEDANQDGLVGADETDATVFDSDGDGLGDGQELGLTVAQGSDTDAATFVADSDPASTTDPLVDDSDGDTLLDGSEDADGDGAVGATETDPENADTDGGTVDDGTEVGAGMDPLDPSDDVPAVDSDGDGLDDDIEALLGTDPNDDDSDDDGLLDGSEDADHDGALGLGETDATAFDSDGDGLGDGQESGLTAGEGSDTDATVFVGDTDPATTTDPGSEDSDGDTLLDGDEDADGDGAVGATETDPNNADTDGGSVDDGTEVGAGMDPLDPSDDVPVADTDSDDDGLDDDIEALLGTDPNDDDSDDDGLLDGSEDADHDGALGAGESDATEFDTDGDGLGDGQESGLIAAEGDDTDATVFVADGDPSTTTDPGAADSDGDTLLDGDEDSDGDGAVGATETDPNNADTDGGSVDDGTEVGAGMDPLDASDDVPVGDPDTDGDGLTDAEEAALGTDPENPDTDGGGVNDGDEVAAGSNPLDGTDDVPDEDTGTDTGTDTGTDTDGDGLTDQEEAELGTDPNDPDTDGDGLTDGDEVNDTGTDPTLEDTDGDGAPDGVEVEAGSDPLAETDLPDGEYSGGCSTGGARGTAGAAALSLLAAALLRARRRS
;
A
#
# COMPACT_ATOMS: atom_id res chain seq x y z
N MET A 1 35.02 5.01 2.24
CA MET A 1 34.60 5.86 1.08
C MET A 1 35.51 7.09 0.71
N LEU A 2 36.09 7.92 1.60
CA LEU A 2 36.85 9.18 1.22
C LEU A 2 38.26 8.99 0.68
N VAL A 3 38.79 7.80 0.86
CA VAL A 3 40.13 7.47 0.39
C VAL A 3 40.12 7.37 -1.15
N ARG A 4 38.97 7.02 -1.76
CA ARG A 4 38.77 6.89 -3.21
C ARG A 4 38.84 8.24 -3.95
N SER A 5 38.29 9.34 -3.39
CA SER A 5 38.33 10.68 -4.05
C SER A 5 39.72 11.33 -4.02
N TYR A 6 40.51 11.08 -2.96
CA TYR A 6 41.87 11.66 -2.83
C TYR A 6 42.91 10.97 -3.73
N LEU A 7 42.73 9.68 -4.02
CA LEU A 7 43.65 8.91 -4.87
C LEU A 7 43.54 9.28 -6.35
N ARG A 8 42.36 9.69 -6.86
CA ARG A 8 42.20 10.12 -8.27
C ARG A 8 42.95 11.43 -8.60
N ARG A 9 43.17 12.33 -7.63
CA ARG A 9 43.80 13.66 -7.86
C ARG A 9 45.27 13.79 -7.44
N ALA A 10 45.86 12.78 -6.79
CA ALA A 10 47.24 12.84 -6.32
C ALA A 10 48.30 12.51 -7.40
N PRO A 11 49.44 13.23 -7.47
CA PRO A 11 50.49 12.93 -8.43
C PRO A 11 51.10 11.54 -8.19
N PRO A 12 51.65 10.87 -9.22
CA PRO A 12 52.03 9.45 -9.17
C PRO A 12 52.97 9.06 -8.01
N ALA A 13 53.80 9.99 -7.54
CA ALA A 13 54.72 9.77 -6.43
C ALA A 13 54.03 9.71 -5.04
N ALA A 14 52.85 10.32 -4.88
CA ALA A 14 52.06 10.27 -3.65
C ALA A 14 51.19 9.00 -3.59
N ARG A 15 50.70 8.52 -4.74
CA ARG A 15 50.01 7.20 -4.84
C ARG A 15 50.91 6.05 -4.40
N ILE A 16 52.19 6.09 -4.81
CA ILE A 16 53.20 5.10 -4.40
C ILE A 16 53.50 5.19 -2.89
N ALA A 17 53.40 6.36 -2.27
CA ALA A 17 53.66 6.52 -0.83
C ALA A 17 52.49 6.06 0.05
N ILE A 18 51.25 6.13 -0.43
CA ILE A 18 50.05 5.64 0.27
C ILE A 18 49.91 4.11 0.08
N LEU A 19 50.18 3.58 -1.12
CA LEU A 19 50.34 2.12 -1.32
C LEU A 19 51.52 1.52 -0.53
N LEU A 20 52.51 2.31 -0.12
CA LEU A 20 53.60 1.84 0.76
C LEU A 20 53.28 1.97 2.26
N ALA A 21 52.17 2.63 2.62
CA ALA A 21 51.71 2.79 4.01
C ALA A 21 50.59 1.79 4.38
N LEU A 22 49.77 1.36 3.41
CA LEU A 22 48.82 0.24 3.54
C LEU A 22 49.50 -1.14 3.58
N PHE A 23 50.80 -1.21 3.26
CA PHE A 23 51.63 -2.42 3.35
C PHE A 23 52.72 -2.28 4.42
N ALA A 24 52.45 -1.54 5.50
CA ALA A 24 53.25 -1.71 6.71
C ALA A 24 52.78 -3.03 7.35
N PRO A 25 53.62 -4.06 7.48
CA PRO A 25 53.21 -5.27 8.17
C PRO A 25 52.75 -4.88 9.57
N SER A 26 51.54 -5.31 9.95
CA SER A 26 51.06 -5.24 11.33
C SER A 26 52.15 -5.80 12.25
N PRO A 27 52.36 -5.21 13.44
CA PRO A 27 53.38 -5.72 14.37
C PRO A 27 53.14 -7.20 14.61
N LEU A 28 54.22 -7.99 14.66
CA LEU A 28 54.16 -9.44 14.88
C LEU A 28 53.24 -9.74 16.08
N LEU A 29 52.09 -10.35 15.82
CA LEU A 29 51.11 -10.71 16.85
C LEU A 29 51.69 -11.89 17.63
N ALA A 30 51.82 -11.73 18.95
CA ALA A 30 52.34 -12.75 19.85
C ALA A 30 51.25 -13.06 20.87
N ALA A 31 50.33 -13.94 20.49
CA ALA A 31 49.19 -14.34 21.30
C ALA A 31 49.60 -15.41 22.33
N THR A 32 48.89 -15.48 23.45
CA THR A 32 49.00 -16.59 24.40
C THR A 32 47.78 -17.48 24.21
N PHE A 33 47.95 -18.63 23.55
CA PHE A 33 46.84 -19.52 23.23
C PHE A 33 46.13 -20.07 24.50
N PRO A 34 44.79 -20.22 24.44
CA PRO A 34 43.98 -20.75 25.54
C PRO A 34 44.34 -22.19 25.92
N ALA A 35 43.94 -22.63 27.11
CA ALA A 35 44.07 -24.04 27.47
C ALA A 35 42.98 -24.87 26.76
N ASP A 36 43.21 -26.17 26.58
CA ASP A 36 42.28 -27.05 25.85
C ASP A 36 40.84 -27.06 26.40
N VAL A 37 40.61 -26.63 27.64
CA VAL A 37 39.26 -26.57 28.27
C VAL A 37 38.52 -25.26 27.97
N ASP A 38 39.23 -24.24 27.50
CA ASP A 38 38.66 -22.91 27.29
C ASP A 38 38.14 -22.73 25.85
N TRP A 39 38.43 -23.67 24.94
CA TRP A 39 37.92 -23.65 23.57
C TRP A 39 36.44 -24.01 23.53
N ILE A 40 35.67 -23.27 22.73
CA ILE A 40 34.26 -23.53 22.48
C ILE A 40 34.15 -24.18 21.09
N ALA A 41 33.49 -25.34 21.02
CA ALA A 41 33.23 -25.99 19.74
C ALA A 41 32.12 -25.22 19.04
N LEU A 42 32.29 -24.93 17.75
CA LEU A 42 31.15 -24.46 16.95
C LEU A 42 30.17 -25.61 16.79
N ALA A 43 28.89 -25.30 16.83
CA ALA A 43 27.82 -26.27 16.67
C ALA A 43 27.21 -26.20 15.27
N GLN A 44 26.63 -27.30 14.84
CA GLN A 44 25.77 -27.45 13.67
C GLN A 44 24.72 -28.46 14.09
N ASP A 45 23.45 -28.10 13.96
CA ASP A 45 22.28 -28.81 14.47
C ASP A 45 22.38 -29.07 15.99
N GLY A 46 22.87 -28.07 16.75
CA GLY A 46 23.05 -28.16 18.21
C GLY A 46 24.14 -29.15 18.65
N GLN A 47 24.91 -29.74 17.73
CA GLN A 47 26.01 -30.66 18.01
C GLN A 47 27.34 -30.08 17.55
N GLY A 48 28.45 -30.46 18.21
CA GLY A 48 29.76 -29.97 17.80
C GLY A 48 30.09 -30.33 16.34
N MET A 49 30.40 -29.33 15.51
CA MET A 49 30.63 -29.47 14.06
C MET A 49 31.58 -30.64 13.77
N GLY A 50 31.07 -31.61 13.03
CA GLY A 50 31.77 -32.85 12.65
C GLY A 50 32.38 -32.76 11.25
N ASP A 51 33.04 -33.85 10.83
CA ASP A 51 33.45 -34.01 9.43
C ASP A 51 33.72 -35.48 9.07
N VAL A 52 33.42 -35.90 7.85
CA VAL A 52 33.47 -37.30 7.42
C VAL A 52 34.89 -37.72 7.09
N SER A 53 35.59 -38.36 8.03
CA SER A 53 36.97 -38.81 7.75
C SER A 53 37.11 -39.67 6.48
N GLY A 54 37.87 -39.17 5.50
CA GLY A 54 38.28 -39.84 4.27
C GLY A 54 37.76 -39.23 2.95
N ASP A 55 37.01 -38.14 3.02
CA ASP A 55 36.43 -37.36 1.92
C ASP A 55 37.39 -36.29 1.36
N GLY A 56 38.27 -35.74 2.19
CA GLY A 56 39.32 -34.82 1.81
C GLY A 56 40.63 -35.47 1.31
N GLN A 57 41.72 -34.71 1.38
CA GLN A 57 43.06 -35.23 1.10
C GLN A 57 43.95 -35.28 2.36
N ASN A 58 44.11 -36.48 2.92
CA ASN A 58 45.02 -36.83 4.02
C ASN A 58 46.52 -36.53 3.73
N ASN A 59 46.87 -35.24 3.79
CA ASN A 59 48.21 -34.67 3.71
C ASN A 59 48.31 -33.33 4.48
N GLY A 60 47.33 -33.05 5.33
CA GLY A 60 47.13 -31.82 6.10
C GLY A 60 46.07 -30.89 5.51
N ARG A 61 45.13 -31.41 4.71
CA ARG A 61 43.95 -30.74 4.14
C ARG A 61 42.71 -31.64 4.29
N GLU A 62 42.74 -32.39 5.37
CA GLU A 62 41.67 -33.30 5.76
C GLU A 62 41.24 -32.76 7.11
N ILE A 63 40.08 -32.11 7.19
CA ILE A 63 39.43 -31.81 8.46
C ILE A 63 38.85 -33.12 8.99
N VAL A 64 38.82 -33.25 10.32
CA VAL A 64 38.25 -34.44 10.96
C VAL A 64 37.61 -34.06 12.28
N GLY A 65 36.39 -34.52 12.49
CA GLY A 65 35.65 -34.33 13.73
C GLY A 65 34.45 -35.25 13.83
N ASP A 66 33.89 -35.33 15.02
CA ASP A 66 32.55 -35.87 15.25
C ASP A 66 31.88 -35.06 16.35
N THR A 67 30.61 -35.33 16.63
CA THR A 67 29.82 -34.61 17.64
C THR A 67 30.42 -34.65 19.05
N THR A 68 31.32 -35.60 19.36
CA THR A 68 32.00 -35.69 20.67
C THR A 68 33.33 -34.96 20.66
N ASP A 69 34.06 -35.07 19.57
CA ASP A 69 35.35 -34.45 19.34
C ASP A 69 35.20 -33.58 18.07
N ALA A 70 34.72 -32.34 18.21
CA ALA A 70 34.43 -31.44 17.09
C ALA A 70 35.65 -31.11 16.22
N ALA A 71 35.41 -30.73 14.96
CA ALA A 71 36.40 -30.32 13.97
C ALA A 71 36.88 -28.87 14.18
N VAL A 72 35.99 -27.99 14.60
CA VAL A 72 36.18 -26.53 14.61
C VAL A 72 35.91 -25.97 16.00
N PHE A 73 36.76 -25.04 16.45
CA PHE A 73 36.60 -24.34 17.72
C PHE A 73 37.01 -22.88 17.61
N VAL A 74 36.35 -22.04 18.39
CA VAL A 74 36.67 -20.63 18.57
C VAL A 74 36.93 -20.29 20.05
N TYR A 75 37.57 -19.16 20.30
CA TYR A 75 37.73 -18.58 21.62
C TYR A 75 38.05 -17.08 21.50
N VAL A 76 37.60 -16.27 22.46
CA VAL A 76 37.92 -14.85 22.58
C VAL A 76 38.45 -14.53 23.98
N ASP A 77 39.55 -13.76 24.06
CA ASP A 77 40.14 -13.31 25.34
C ASP A 77 39.93 -11.82 25.66
N GLY A 78 39.10 -11.16 24.84
CA GLY A 78 38.82 -9.72 24.85
C GLY A 78 39.85 -8.87 24.08
N SER A 79 40.88 -9.49 23.50
CA SER A 79 41.83 -8.79 22.62
C SER A 79 42.11 -9.51 21.30
N ASP A 80 42.19 -10.84 21.34
CA ASP A 80 42.45 -11.68 20.18
C ASP A 80 41.27 -12.65 19.96
N PHE A 81 40.96 -12.92 18.70
CA PHE A 81 40.06 -13.99 18.25
C PHE A 81 40.91 -15.20 17.87
N PHE A 82 40.57 -16.37 18.40
CA PHE A 82 41.31 -17.60 18.23
C PHE A 82 40.48 -18.63 17.49
N VAL A 83 41.09 -19.29 16.51
CA VAL A 83 40.49 -20.40 15.77
C VAL A 83 41.35 -21.64 15.93
N ARG A 84 40.71 -22.80 16.11
CA ARG A 84 41.35 -24.10 16.12
C ARG A 84 40.64 -25.03 15.15
N LEU A 85 41.42 -25.56 14.21
CA LEU A 85 40.98 -26.58 13.26
C LEU A 85 41.67 -27.91 13.57
N ARG A 86 40.92 -29.01 13.52
CA ARG A 86 41.48 -30.36 13.63
C ARG A 86 41.72 -30.97 12.26
N LEU A 87 42.91 -31.52 12.06
CA LEU A 87 43.37 -32.08 10.80
C LEU A 87 43.91 -33.52 10.95
N ASP A 88 43.65 -34.41 9.98
CA ASP A 88 44.10 -35.82 9.99
C ASP A 88 45.60 -35.99 9.70
N ALA A 89 46.33 -34.89 9.47
CA ALA A 89 47.77 -34.95 9.23
C ALA A 89 48.51 -33.65 9.58
N ASP A 90 49.80 -33.78 9.88
CA ASP A 90 50.67 -32.67 10.31
C ASP A 90 50.70 -31.55 9.25
N PRO A 91 50.14 -30.34 9.54
CA PRO A 91 50.11 -29.22 8.61
C PRO A 91 51.52 -28.60 8.39
N LEU A 92 52.54 -29.04 9.13
CA LEU A 92 53.92 -28.59 8.94
C LEU A 92 54.64 -29.37 7.84
N GLN A 93 55.33 -28.64 6.97
CA GLN A 93 56.31 -29.24 6.05
C GLN A 93 57.66 -29.42 6.75
N SER A 94 57.97 -28.53 7.70
CA SER A 94 59.17 -28.58 8.52
C SER A 94 58.95 -27.81 9.83
N ALA A 95 59.87 -27.91 10.78
CA ALA A 95 59.77 -27.24 12.08
C ALA A 95 59.71 -25.69 12.04
N THR A 96 59.73 -25.07 10.85
CA THR A 96 59.67 -23.60 10.67
C THR A 96 58.68 -23.15 9.60
N ASN A 97 57.98 -24.05 8.90
CA ASN A 97 57.13 -23.68 7.76
C ASN A 97 55.91 -24.60 7.67
N LEU A 98 54.74 -23.99 7.42
CA LEU A 98 53.51 -24.68 7.05
C LEU A 98 53.66 -25.34 5.67
N ARG A 99 52.79 -26.30 5.38
CA ARG A 99 52.59 -26.80 4.02
C ARG A 99 51.96 -25.71 3.16
N ALA A 100 52.17 -25.82 1.85
CA ALA A 100 51.74 -24.83 0.88
C ALA A 100 50.25 -24.97 0.54
N PHE A 101 49.38 -24.87 1.55
CA PHE A 101 47.92 -25.04 1.51
C PHE A 101 47.23 -23.87 2.24
N GLY A 102 45.90 -23.82 2.16
CA GLY A 102 45.04 -22.90 2.92
C GLY A 102 44.18 -23.62 3.95
N TRP A 103 43.85 -22.92 5.02
CA TRP A 103 42.93 -23.34 6.09
C TRP A 103 42.25 -22.10 6.66
N GLY A 104 41.00 -22.15 7.09
CA GLY A 104 40.37 -20.97 7.67
C GLY A 104 38.87 -21.07 7.87
N LEU A 105 38.25 -19.91 8.06
CA LEU A 105 36.81 -19.70 8.21
C LEU A 105 36.31 -18.76 7.11
N LEU A 106 35.09 -19.00 6.65
CA LEU A 106 34.23 -18.03 5.98
C LEU A 106 33.21 -17.54 7.02
N PHE A 107 32.77 -16.29 6.86
CA PHE A 107 31.75 -15.67 7.67
C PHE A 107 30.65 -15.18 6.75
N ASP A 108 29.43 -15.51 7.14
CA ASP A 108 28.18 -15.05 6.55
C ASP A 108 27.43 -14.28 7.65
N VAL A 109 27.06 -13.03 7.35
CA VAL A 109 26.58 -12.06 8.36
C VAL A 109 25.10 -11.71 8.22
N ASP A 110 24.45 -12.12 7.13
CA ASP A 110 23.06 -11.82 6.80
C ASP A 110 22.18 -13.07 6.70
N GLY A 111 22.76 -14.27 6.71
CA GLY A 111 22.03 -15.53 6.58
C GLY A 111 21.77 -15.95 5.13
N ASP A 112 22.23 -15.16 4.14
CA ASP A 112 22.11 -15.52 2.73
C ASP A 112 23.31 -16.38 2.26
N PHE A 113 23.11 -17.70 2.33
CA PHE A 113 24.11 -18.67 1.90
C PHE A 113 24.34 -18.74 0.38
N SER A 114 23.72 -17.87 -0.42
CA SER A 114 24.11 -17.67 -1.82
C SER A 114 25.56 -17.19 -1.93
N SER A 115 26.09 -16.55 -0.88
CA SER A 115 27.45 -16.03 -0.82
C SER A 115 28.02 -16.04 0.60
N TYR A 116 29.24 -15.53 0.76
CA TYR A 116 29.81 -15.26 2.08
C TYR A 116 30.51 -13.91 2.00
N GLU A 117 30.46 -13.09 3.04
CA GLU A 117 30.92 -11.70 2.96
C GLU A 117 32.41 -11.61 3.29
N TYR A 118 32.90 -12.49 4.18
CA TYR A 118 34.29 -12.41 4.65
C TYR A 118 35.00 -13.76 4.77
N ALA A 119 36.28 -13.79 4.42
CA ALA A 119 37.16 -14.95 4.57
C ALA A 119 38.38 -14.65 5.46
N LEU A 120 38.61 -15.51 6.46
CA LEU A 120 39.78 -15.51 7.34
C LEU A 120 40.63 -16.77 7.11
N LEU A 121 41.70 -16.63 6.32
CA LEU A 121 42.48 -17.75 5.80
C LEU A 121 43.96 -17.72 6.19
N VAL A 122 44.46 -18.85 6.69
CA VAL A 122 45.90 -19.14 6.87
C VAL A 122 46.50 -19.59 5.54
N ASP A 123 47.29 -18.73 4.89
CA ASP A 123 47.99 -19.01 3.65
C ASP A 123 49.42 -19.54 3.91
N GLY A 124 49.60 -20.86 3.78
CA GLY A 124 50.90 -21.51 3.91
C GLY A 124 51.86 -21.29 2.73
N ILE A 125 51.41 -20.71 1.62
CA ILE A 125 52.24 -20.31 0.46
C ILE A 125 52.85 -18.93 0.70
N ARG A 126 52.05 -17.97 1.16
CA ARG A 126 52.47 -16.59 1.46
C ARG A 126 53.03 -16.43 2.88
N GLU A 127 52.83 -17.44 3.74
CA GLU A 127 53.16 -17.42 5.17
C GLU A 127 52.48 -16.21 5.87
N GLU A 128 51.17 -16.08 5.67
CA GLU A 128 50.32 -15.00 6.16
C GLU A 128 48.93 -15.54 6.58
N ILE A 129 48.29 -14.93 7.58
CA ILE A 129 46.86 -15.08 7.84
C ILE A 129 46.19 -13.85 7.21
N GLY A 130 45.36 -14.05 6.19
CA GLY A 130 44.65 -12.98 5.51
C GLY A 130 43.20 -12.92 5.96
N PHE A 131 42.70 -11.70 6.17
CA PHE A 131 41.29 -11.40 6.33
C PHE A 131 40.87 -10.56 5.12
N SER A 132 39.89 -11.03 4.34
CA SER A 132 39.47 -10.42 3.08
C SER A 132 37.95 -10.43 2.97
N GLU A 133 37.40 -9.41 2.34
CA GLU A 133 36.00 -9.27 1.97
C GLU A 133 35.79 -9.90 0.58
N ASN A 134 34.70 -10.62 0.43
CA ASN A 134 34.20 -11.09 -0.84
C ASN A 134 33.34 -10.00 -1.47
N THR A 135 33.73 -9.51 -2.63
CA THR A 135 33.09 -8.31 -3.23
C THR A 135 32.56 -8.58 -4.63
N SER A 136 32.70 -9.81 -5.09
CA SER A 136 32.29 -10.26 -6.42
C SER A 136 32.06 -11.77 -6.36
N PRO A 137 31.03 -12.22 -5.63
CA PRO A 137 30.75 -13.65 -5.50
C PRO A 137 30.55 -14.28 -6.88
N THR A 138 31.12 -15.48 -7.06
CA THR A 138 30.99 -16.22 -8.32
C THR A 138 30.52 -17.65 -8.08
N GLY A 139 29.30 -17.94 -8.53
CA GLY A 139 28.61 -19.20 -8.25
C GLY A 139 27.81 -19.11 -6.95
N VAL A 140 26.54 -19.49 -7.01
CA VAL A 140 25.62 -19.51 -5.85
C VAL A 140 26.11 -20.57 -4.88
N GLY A 141 26.31 -20.19 -3.61
CA GLY A 141 26.71 -21.10 -2.54
C GLY A 141 28.06 -21.77 -2.75
N ASP A 142 28.99 -21.20 -3.52
CA ASP A 142 30.31 -21.82 -3.80
C ASP A 142 31.39 -21.44 -2.74
N PRO A 143 31.74 -22.33 -1.79
CA PRO A 143 32.82 -22.09 -0.83
C PRO A 143 34.22 -21.97 -1.46
N ALA A 144 34.37 -22.39 -2.71
CA ALA A 144 35.61 -22.24 -3.48
C ALA A 144 35.77 -20.84 -4.10
N ASP A 145 34.76 -19.99 -4.00
CA ASP A 145 34.82 -18.59 -4.43
C ASP A 145 35.90 -17.80 -3.66
N SER A 146 36.50 -16.80 -4.30
CA SER A 146 37.81 -16.28 -3.93
C SER A 146 37.83 -14.81 -3.49
N ALA A 147 37.52 -14.52 -2.23
CA ALA A 147 37.56 -13.17 -1.64
C ALA A 147 38.63 -12.21 -2.25
N GLU A 148 38.16 -11.16 -2.94
CA GLU A 148 39.00 -10.30 -3.79
C GLU A 148 39.72 -9.23 -2.98
N THR A 149 39.08 -8.71 -1.94
CA THR A 149 39.42 -7.44 -1.31
C THR A 149 40.10 -7.66 0.05
N PRO A 150 41.44 -7.51 0.16
CA PRO A 150 42.13 -7.74 1.43
C PRO A 150 41.83 -6.63 2.44
N VAL A 151 41.36 -7.00 3.62
CA VAL A 151 41.08 -6.13 4.76
C VAL A 151 42.32 -6.05 5.67
N ALA A 152 42.77 -7.18 6.20
CA ALA A 152 43.90 -7.28 7.12
C ALA A 152 44.83 -8.47 6.80
N GLY A 153 46.10 -8.36 7.22
CA GLY A 153 47.12 -9.37 6.95
C GLY A 153 48.11 -9.52 8.10
N TYR A 154 48.26 -10.75 8.59
CA TYR A 154 49.10 -11.07 9.74
C TYR A 154 50.23 -12.02 9.34
N PRO A 155 51.51 -11.61 9.43
CA PRO A 155 52.61 -12.49 9.06
C PRO A 155 52.67 -13.71 10.00
N VAL A 156 52.81 -14.91 9.44
CA VAL A 156 52.87 -16.15 10.22
C VAL A 156 54.13 -16.18 11.08
N ALA A 157 53.94 -16.30 12.39
CA ALA A 157 54.99 -16.41 13.40
C ALA A 157 54.90 -17.75 14.12
N LEU A 158 55.57 -18.78 13.60
CA LEU A 158 55.67 -20.11 14.23
C LEU A 158 56.74 -20.11 15.35
N ASP A 159 56.35 -20.17 16.62
CA ASP A 159 57.29 -20.36 17.75
C ASP A 159 57.08 -21.69 18.48
N TYR A 160 57.91 -22.68 18.11
CA TYR A 160 57.93 -24.02 18.68
C TYR A 160 58.52 -24.13 20.10
N THR A 161 59.00 -23.02 20.69
CA THR A 161 59.79 -23.07 21.94
C THR A 161 59.28 -22.23 23.10
N ALA A 162 58.31 -21.34 22.89
CA ALA A 162 57.72 -20.57 23.99
C ALA A 162 56.24 -20.18 23.83
N GLY A 163 55.53 -20.61 22.78
CA GLY A 163 54.11 -20.25 22.59
C GLY A 163 53.91 -18.73 22.44
N SER A 164 54.81 -18.06 21.72
CA SER A 164 54.83 -16.59 21.58
C SER A 164 54.71 -16.12 20.13
N GLY A 165 53.81 -16.76 19.37
CA GLY A 165 53.49 -16.44 17.98
C GLY A 165 51.97 -16.45 17.76
N ASN A 166 51.52 -16.29 16.52
CA ASN A 166 50.09 -16.27 16.14
C ASN A 166 49.62 -17.57 15.49
N ILE A 167 50.47 -18.60 15.42
CA ILE A 167 50.11 -19.97 14.99
C ILE A 167 50.81 -21.00 15.89
N VAL A 168 50.06 -22.00 16.35
CA VAL A 168 50.54 -23.17 17.09
C VAL A 168 50.02 -24.45 16.43
N VAL A 169 50.91 -25.43 16.25
CA VAL A 169 50.53 -26.77 15.79
C VAL A 169 50.82 -27.76 16.91
N SER A 170 49.79 -28.49 17.34
CA SER A 170 49.89 -29.49 18.41
C SER A 170 49.29 -30.82 17.96
N ALA A 171 49.68 -31.93 18.61
CA ALA A 171 49.07 -33.22 18.32
C ALA A 171 47.78 -33.37 19.11
N ALA A 172 46.68 -33.72 18.45
CA ALA A 172 45.42 -34.02 19.10
C ALA A 172 45.46 -35.41 19.75
N ALA A 173 44.59 -35.64 20.74
CA ALA A 173 44.55 -36.89 21.49
C ALA A 173 43.79 -38.01 20.73
N THR A 174 43.05 -37.63 19.69
CA THR A 174 42.23 -38.45 18.80
C THR A 174 43.07 -39.11 17.70
N SER A 175 42.43 -40.01 16.95
CA SER A 175 42.99 -40.61 15.74
C SER A 175 41.85 -41.04 14.82
N PHE A 176 41.37 -40.15 13.97
CA PHE A 176 40.40 -40.50 12.93
C PHE A 176 41.10 -41.33 11.84
N ASN A 177 40.41 -42.33 11.27
CA ASN A 177 40.93 -43.29 10.29
C ASN A 177 42.28 -44.00 10.58
N GLY A 178 42.81 -43.90 11.80
CA GLY A 178 44.01 -44.57 12.28
C GLY A 178 45.33 -43.83 12.02
N ASP A 179 45.26 -42.62 11.47
CA ASP A 179 46.38 -41.68 11.42
C ASP A 179 46.39 -40.80 12.69
N ALA A 180 47.34 -39.87 12.79
CA ALA A 180 47.49 -39.06 14.00
C ALA A 180 46.99 -37.66 13.70
N ASP A 181 46.05 -37.19 14.52
CA ASP A 181 45.40 -35.89 14.30
C ASP A 181 46.24 -34.75 14.88
N TYR A 182 46.08 -33.56 14.31
CA TYR A 182 46.78 -32.35 14.72
C TYR A 182 45.80 -31.19 14.83
N PHE A 183 46.02 -30.32 15.83
CA PHE A 183 45.35 -29.02 15.89
C PHE A 183 46.21 -27.97 15.21
N LEU A 184 45.59 -27.18 14.33
CA LEU A 184 46.11 -25.92 13.81
C LEU A 184 45.39 -24.78 14.53
N ASP A 185 46.08 -24.17 15.51
CA ASP A 185 45.57 -23.04 16.27
C ASP A 185 46.15 -21.75 15.68
N PHE A 186 45.32 -20.75 15.40
CA PHE A 186 45.77 -19.44 14.96
C PHE A 186 45.00 -18.30 15.63
N ALA A 187 45.59 -17.11 15.66
CA ALA A 187 45.03 -15.95 16.35
C ALA A 187 45.15 -14.67 15.51
N VAL A 188 44.11 -13.85 15.53
CA VAL A 188 44.03 -12.53 14.89
C VAL A 188 43.46 -11.48 15.86
N SER A 189 43.58 -10.20 15.50
CA SER A 189 43.10 -9.10 16.32
C SER A 189 41.57 -9.10 16.34
N LEU A 190 40.95 -9.19 17.52
CA LEU A 190 39.48 -9.16 17.65
C LEU A 190 38.91 -7.83 17.14
N SER A 191 39.59 -6.71 17.43
CA SER A 191 39.14 -5.38 16.99
C SER A 191 39.19 -5.20 15.47
N ASP A 192 40.01 -5.99 14.77
CA ASP A 192 40.10 -5.92 13.32
C ASP A 192 38.97 -6.72 12.66
N LEU A 193 38.40 -7.71 13.37
CA LEU A 193 37.20 -8.46 12.93
C LEU A 193 35.92 -7.69 13.25
N GLN A 194 35.74 -7.25 14.50
CA GLN A 194 34.56 -6.50 14.94
C GLN A 194 34.34 -5.18 14.18
N ALA A 195 35.41 -4.61 13.62
CA ALA A 195 35.29 -3.40 12.81
C ALA A 195 34.60 -3.63 11.46
N GLU A 196 34.51 -4.88 11.00
CA GLU A 196 33.90 -5.25 9.73
C GLU A 196 32.69 -6.19 9.92
N LEU A 197 32.74 -7.14 10.87
CA LEU A 197 31.68 -8.13 11.14
C LEU A 197 30.58 -7.65 12.10
N GLY A 198 30.75 -6.51 12.78
CA GLY A 198 29.81 -6.07 13.81
C GLY A 198 29.86 -6.89 15.11
N THR A 199 28.76 -6.86 15.88
CA THR A 199 28.60 -7.55 17.17
C THR A 199 27.45 -8.55 17.23
N GLY A 200 26.65 -8.67 16.17
CA GLY A 200 25.56 -9.64 16.06
C GLY A 200 26.08 -11.09 15.92
N PRO A 201 25.18 -12.07 16.00
CA PRO A 201 25.51 -13.45 15.67
C PRO A 201 25.74 -13.60 14.15
N LEU A 202 26.43 -14.65 13.75
CA LEU A 202 26.80 -14.91 12.36
C LEU A 202 27.05 -16.41 12.14
N TYR A 203 27.11 -16.80 10.87
CA TYR A 203 27.37 -18.17 10.46
C TYR A 203 28.86 -18.39 10.17
N PHE A 204 29.39 -19.53 10.59
CA PHE A 204 30.80 -19.90 10.40
C PHE A 204 30.92 -21.14 9.53
N MET A 205 31.72 -21.05 8.46
CA MET A 205 32.05 -22.23 7.64
C MET A 205 33.55 -22.48 7.65
N ALA A 206 33.98 -23.67 8.05
CA ALA A 206 35.39 -23.97 8.23
C ALA A 206 35.90 -24.94 7.19
N GLY A 207 37.11 -24.71 6.67
CA GLY A 207 37.59 -25.54 5.56
C GLY A 207 39.08 -25.48 5.28
N THR A 208 39.48 -26.23 4.25
CA THR A 208 40.84 -26.32 3.74
C THR A 208 40.91 -26.17 2.22
N SER A 209 42.09 -25.81 1.72
CA SER A 209 42.28 -25.56 0.30
C SER A 209 43.68 -25.85 -0.21
N SER A 210 43.75 -26.01 -1.53
CA SER A 210 45.02 -26.08 -2.27
C SER A 210 45.68 -24.71 -2.44
N ASN A 211 44.98 -23.63 -2.08
CA ASN A 211 45.43 -22.25 -2.21
C ASN A 211 45.07 -21.45 -0.93
N GLY A 212 45.60 -20.23 -0.76
CA GLY A 212 45.33 -19.40 0.44
C GLY A 212 44.36 -18.24 0.18
N ARG A 213 43.35 -18.44 -0.68
CA ARG A 213 42.37 -17.42 -1.09
C ARG A 213 40.92 -17.93 -1.14
N SER A 214 40.69 -19.24 -1.03
CA SER A 214 39.36 -19.85 -0.98
C SER A 214 39.41 -21.20 -0.26
N LEU A 215 38.27 -21.82 0.03
CA LEU A 215 38.14 -23.14 0.67
C LEU A 215 37.58 -24.15 -0.34
N SER A 216 38.44 -25.01 -0.90
CA SER A 216 38.12 -25.74 -2.15
C SER A 216 38.46 -27.22 -2.12
N VAL A 217 38.76 -27.77 -0.95
CA VAL A 217 39.22 -29.17 -0.83
C VAL A 217 38.37 -29.95 0.16
N ASP A 218 38.07 -29.35 1.30
CA ASP A 218 37.44 -30.05 2.42
C ASP A 218 36.83 -29.03 3.37
N LEU A 219 35.58 -29.23 3.79
CA LEU A 219 34.79 -28.32 4.61
C LEU A 219 34.18 -29.11 5.77
N ALA A 220 34.22 -28.55 6.98
CA ALA A 220 33.55 -29.14 8.13
C ALA A 220 32.03 -29.06 7.96
N GLY A 221 31.31 -30.06 8.47
CA GLY A 221 29.85 -30.11 8.44
C GLY A 221 29.26 -30.90 7.26
N CYS A 222 30.00 -31.01 6.16
CA CYS A 222 29.52 -31.68 4.95
C CYS A 222 29.40 -33.21 5.10
N ASP A 223 28.37 -33.80 4.50
CA ASP A 223 28.26 -35.25 4.35
C ASP A 223 28.76 -35.76 2.98
N ASP A 224 29.06 -37.06 2.89
CA ASP A 224 29.84 -37.73 1.83
C ASP A 224 29.10 -37.83 0.46
N SER A 225 28.13 -36.94 0.17
CA SER A 225 27.19 -37.02 -0.96
C SER A 225 27.64 -36.27 -2.22
N GLY A 226 28.58 -35.33 -2.12
CA GLY A 226 29.39 -34.89 -3.25
C GLY A 226 28.93 -33.64 -4.01
N THR A 227 28.63 -32.57 -3.29
CA THR A 227 28.94 -31.15 -3.51
C THR A 227 28.50 -30.46 -2.22
N CYS A 228 29.38 -29.74 -1.53
CA CYS A 228 29.01 -29.06 -0.27
C CYS A 228 28.86 -27.57 -0.55
N THR A 229 27.69 -27.02 -0.27
CA THR A 229 27.37 -25.58 -0.39
C THR A 229 27.83 -24.82 0.86
N LEU A 230 27.60 -23.51 0.88
CA LEU A 230 27.82 -22.69 2.08
C LEU A 230 26.84 -23.04 3.20
N GLU A 231 25.56 -23.25 2.84
CA GLU A 231 24.49 -23.68 3.75
C GLU A 231 24.82 -25.03 4.42
N ASP A 232 25.22 -26.04 3.64
CA ASP A 232 25.62 -27.37 4.16
C ASP A 232 26.78 -27.30 5.17
N ALA A 233 27.64 -26.29 5.03
CA ALA A 233 28.86 -26.12 5.82
C ALA A 233 28.70 -25.09 6.95
N ALA A 234 27.52 -24.47 7.08
CA ALA A 234 27.23 -23.44 8.06
C ALA A 234 27.14 -24.02 9.48
N SER A 235 27.59 -23.24 10.47
CA SER A 235 27.34 -23.52 11.88
C SER A 235 25.91 -23.15 12.27
N ASP A 236 25.49 -23.45 13.50
CA ASP A 236 24.34 -22.76 14.10
C ASP A 236 24.64 -21.25 14.21
N LEU A 237 23.59 -20.43 14.29
CA LEU A 237 23.72 -18.99 14.48
C LEU A 237 24.51 -18.69 15.77
N THR A 238 25.70 -18.09 15.62
CA THR A 238 26.70 -18.07 16.70
C THR A 238 27.37 -16.69 16.83
N TYR A 239 27.59 -16.22 18.06
CA TYR A 239 28.38 -14.99 18.30
C TYR A 239 29.89 -15.24 18.13
N LEU A 240 30.68 -14.18 17.87
CA LEU A 240 32.16 -14.29 17.75
C LEU A 240 32.86 -14.93 18.96
N ASP A 241 32.25 -14.94 20.15
CA ASP A 241 32.81 -15.61 21.33
C ASP A 241 32.43 -17.10 21.44
N GLY A 242 31.54 -17.59 20.56
CA GLY A 242 31.15 -18.99 20.41
C GLY A 242 29.85 -19.41 21.11
N SER A 243 29.05 -18.50 21.67
CA SER A 243 27.72 -18.86 22.20
C SER A 243 26.67 -18.97 21.09
N THR A 244 25.81 -19.99 21.18
CA THR A 244 24.68 -20.29 20.26
C THR A 244 23.35 -19.75 20.80
N VAL A 245 22.37 -19.53 19.91
CA VAL A 245 20.93 -19.34 20.22
C VAL A 245 20.28 -20.74 20.32
N ALA A 246 19.22 -20.95 21.12
CA ALA A 246 18.62 -22.28 21.35
C ALA A 246 17.12 -22.28 21.06
N ASP A 247 16.69 -23.23 20.22
CA ASP A 247 15.33 -23.62 19.89
C ASP A 247 15.37 -25.17 19.93
N SER A 248 14.72 -25.77 20.92
CA SER A 248 14.85 -27.19 21.25
C SER A 248 13.85 -28.09 20.53
N ASP A 249 12.81 -27.50 19.96
CA ASP A 249 11.58 -28.12 19.44
C ASP A 249 11.56 -28.06 17.92
N GLY A 250 12.13 -27.00 17.37
CA GLY A 250 12.21 -26.69 15.95
C GLY A 250 10.90 -26.18 15.38
N ASP A 251 10.10 -25.47 16.17
CA ASP A 251 8.84 -24.84 15.75
C ASP A 251 9.01 -23.36 15.35
N GLY A 252 10.17 -22.76 15.61
CA GLY A 252 10.49 -21.39 15.20
C GLY A 252 10.51 -20.38 16.35
N LEU A 253 10.03 -20.76 17.54
CA LEU A 253 10.15 -19.96 18.76
C LEU A 253 11.36 -20.42 19.58
N TYR A 254 12.07 -19.48 20.22
CA TYR A 254 13.25 -19.84 21.00
C TYR A 254 12.86 -20.35 22.39
N ASP A 255 13.68 -21.24 22.99
CA ASP A 255 13.48 -21.80 24.36
C ASP A 255 13.23 -20.72 25.45
N THR A 256 13.61 -19.47 25.19
CA THR A 256 13.42 -18.33 26.11
C THR A 256 12.10 -17.61 25.97
N GLU A 257 11.44 -17.75 24.83
CA GLU A 257 10.13 -17.21 24.49
C GLU A 257 9.02 -18.19 24.93
N GLU A 258 9.33 -19.48 25.00
CA GLU A 258 8.44 -20.55 25.49
C GLU A 258 8.53 -20.84 27.01
N ASP A 259 9.32 -20.08 27.79
CA ASP A 259 9.46 -20.20 29.26
C ASP A 259 8.92 -18.94 29.98
N PRO A 260 7.65 -18.55 29.77
CA PRO A 260 7.10 -17.29 30.30
C PRO A 260 7.14 -17.22 31.83
N ASP A 261 7.02 -18.36 32.52
CA ASP A 261 7.11 -18.42 33.99
C ASP A 261 8.56 -18.35 34.53
N GLY A 262 9.54 -18.47 33.61
CA GLY A 262 10.98 -18.32 33.84
C GLY A 262 11.56 -19.38 34.78
N ASP A 263 10.92 -20.54 34.92
CA ASP A 263 11.39 -21.63 35.77
C ASP A 263 12.41 -22.55 35.08
N GLY A 264 12.54 -22.41 33.75
CA GLY A 264 13.49 -23.09 32.89
C GLY A 264 13.01 -24.47 32.42
N ASP A 265 11.69 -24.69 32.36
CA ASP A 265 11.02 -25.92 31.90
C ASP A 265 9.89 -25.60 30.88
N TYR A 266 10.24 -24.95 29.77
CA TYR A 266 9.37 -24.60 28.64
C TYR A 266 8.35 -25.68 28.22
N THR A 267 8.69 -26.97 28.35
CA THR A 267 7.81 -28.10 27.96
C THR A 267 6.53 -28.29 28.79
N ASN A 268 6.30 -27.43 29.77
CA ASN A 268 5.28 -27.60 30.80
C ASN A 268 4.40 -26.35 31.02
N ASP A 269 4.68 -25.31 30.25
CA ASP A 269 3.96 -24.04 30.27
C ASP A 269 2.74 -24.17 29.34
N ASP A 270 1.63 -23.57 29.76
CA ASP A 270 0.23 -23.83 29.37
C ASP A 270 -0.50 -22.52 29.72
N THR A 271 -0.37 -21.53 28.83
CA THR A 271 -0.78 -20.12 29.03
C THR A 271 -2.29 -20.04 29.25
N ASP A 272 -3.09 -20.58 28.34
CA ASP A 272 -4.55 -20.65 28.40
C ASP A 272 -5.10 -21.63 29.48
N GLY A 273 -4.28 -22.60 29.90
CA GLY A 273 -4.63 -23.62 30.88
C GLY A 273 -5.56 -24.73 30.37
N ASP A 274 -5.67 -24.96 29.06
CA ASP A 274 -6.48 -26.03 28.49
C ASP A 274 -5.85 -27.43 28.70
N GLY A 275 -4.54 -27.46 29.01
CA GLY A 275 -3.73 -28.64 29.28
C GLY A 275 -3.03 -29.26 28.08
N LEU A 276 -2.99 -28.57 26.94
CA LEU A 276 -1.90 -28.57 25.98
C LEU A 276 -0.74 -27.75 26.57
N ALA A 277 0.31 -27.53 25.81
CA ALA A 277 1.46 -26.77 26.27
C ALA A 277 1.87 -25.94 25.07
N ASN A 278 2.29 -24.69 25.28
CA ASN A 278 2.40 -23.67 24.25
C ASN A 278 3.06 -24.17 22.93
N TYR A 279 4.25 -24.77 22.99
CA TYR A 279 4.93 -25.43 21.85
C TYR A 279 4.15 -26.56 21.11
N LEU A 280 2.96 -26.94 21.58
CA LEU A 280 2.03 -27.91 20.97
C LEU A 280 0.64 -27.32 20.71
N ASP A 281 0.40 -26.08 21.11
CA ASP A 281 -0.78 -25.31 20.75
C ASP A 281 -0.55 -24.53 19.47
N ALA A 282 -1.63 -24.14 18.81
CA ALA A 282 -1.58 -23.34 17.59
C ALA A 282 -2.08 -21.90 17.79
N ASP A 283 -2.55 -21.63 19.00
CA ASP A 283 -3.22 -20.46 19.53
C ASP A 283 -2.95 -20.59 21.04
N ASP A 284 -1.92 -19.89 21.52
CA ASP A 284 -1.24 -20.19 22.79
C ASP A 284 -2.01 -19.66 24.00
N ASP A 285 -2.86 -18.66 23.79
CA ASP A 285 -3.71 -17.98 24.77
C ASP A 285 -5.22 -18.19 24.53
N ASP A 286 -5.62 -18.88 23.44
CA ASP A 286 -6.98 -19.38 23.11
C ASP A 286 -7.96 -18.22 22.87
N ASP A 287 -7.46 -17.15 22.27
CA ASP A 287 -8.14 -15.88 22.02
C ASP A 287 -8.90 -15.86 20.67
N GLY A 288 -8.43 -16.66 19.70
CA GLY A 288 -8.97 -16.78 18.36
C GLY A 288 -7.97 -16.51 17.24
N LEU A 289 -6.84 -15.87 17.52
CA LEU A 289 -5.76 -15.61 16.57
C LEU A 289 -4.71 -16.73 16.59
N PRO A 290 -4.26 -17.18 15.42
CA PRO A 290 -3.14 -18.13 15.35
C PRO A 290 -1.83 -17.50 15.80
N THR A 291 -1.10 -18.17 16.69
CA THR A 291 0.24 -17.78 17.20
C THR A 291 1.23 -17.37 16.10
N LEU A 292 1.13 -17.97 14.91
CA LEU A 292 2.01 -17.63 13.79
C LEU A 292 1.79 -16.18 13.29
N LEU A 293 0.54 -15.71 13.27
CA LEU A 293 0.19 -14.37 12.79
C LEU A 293 0.65 -13.30 13.79
N GLU A 294 0.45 -13.56 15.07
CA GLU A 294 0.86 -12.69 16.18
C GLU A 294 2.38 -12.53 16.28
N THR A 295 3.13 -13.62 16.03
CA THR A 295 4.61 -13.56 16.03
C THR A 295 5.22 -12.74 14.88
N SER A 296 4.42 -12.45 13.85
CA SER A 296 4.75 -11.53 12.76
C SER A 296 4.04 -10.17 12.83
N GLY A 297 3.05 -10.03 13.73
CA GLY A 297 2.11 -8.92 13.84
C GLY A 297 2.39 -7.96 14.99
N LEU A 298 1.36 -7.21 15.41
CA LEU A 298 1.43 -6.16 16.44
C LEU A 298 1.07 -6.63 17.87
N THR A 299 0.52 -7.84 18.02
CA THR A 299 -0.03 -8.43 19.26
C THR A 299 0.93 -9.41 19.97
N ASP A 300 0.66 -9.77 21.23
CA ASP A 300 1.45 -10.71 22.05
C ASP A 300 0.75 -12.06 22.20
N TYR A 301 1.24 -13.08 21.49
CA TYR A 301 0.75 -14.49 21.48
C TYR A 301 0.68 -15.23 22.83
N LEU A 302 0.94 -14.55 23.94
CA LEU A 302 0.83 -15.06 25.30
C LEU A 302 -0.19 -14.29 26.15
N ASP A 303 -0.85 -13.30 25.56
CA ASP A 303 -1.73 -12.33 26.19
C ASP A 303 -3.05 -12.27 25.38
N ASP A 304 -4.14 -12.81 25.91
CA ASP A 304 -5.41 -12.97 25.18
C ASP A 304 -6.16 -11.64 24.91
N ASP A 305 -5.55 -10.49 25.23
CA ASP A 305 -6.10 -9.14 25.22
C ASP A 305 -4.91 -8.15 25.33
N SER A 306 -4.26 -7.88 24.19
CA SER A 306 -2.95 -7.22 24.10
C SER A 306 -2.95 -5.76 24.60
N ASP A 307 -4.08 -5.07 24.55
CA ASP A 307 -4.22 -3.66 24.90
C ASP A 307 -5.03 -3.39 26.20
N ASP A 308 -5.52 -4.45 26.83
CA ASP A 308 -6.30 -4.48 28.07
C ASP A 308 -7.68 -3.77 28.01
N ASP A 309 -8.28 -3.64 26.83
CA ASP A 309 -9.58 -2.99 26.60
C ASP A 309 -10.79 -3.91 26.96
N GLY A 310 -10.52 -5.22 27.10
CA GLY A 310 -11.46 -6.27 27.47
C GLY A 310 -12.06 -7.08 26.34
N LEU A 311 -11.75 -6.78 25.07
CA LEU A 311 -11.95 -7.63 23.92
C LEU A 311 -10.86 -8.72 23.89
N LEU A 312 -10.87 -9.55 22.85
CA LEU A 312 -9.80 -10.53 22.62
C LEU A 312 -9.22 -10.14 21.28
N ASP A 313 -7.92 -10.24 21.07
CA ASP A 313 -7.30 -9.86 19.82
C ASP A 313 -8.00 -10.55 18.62
N GLY A 314 -8.39 -11.82 18.75
CA GLY A 314 -9.14 -12.55 17.71
C GLY A 314 -10.63 -12.27 17.57
N ASN A 315 -11.22 -11.42 18.41
CA ASN A 315 -12.53 -10.84 18.14
C ASN A 315 -12.44 -9.48 17.46
N GLU A 316 -11.28 -8.84 17.55
CA GLU A 316 -10.97 -7.53 16.99
C GLU A 316 -10.49 -7.69 15.56
N ASP A 317 -9.58 -8.64 15.31
CA ASP A 317 -9.28 -9.23 13.99
C ASP A 317 -10.23 -10.43 13.76
N ALA A 318 -11.40 -10.15 13.21
CA ALA A 318 -12.51 -11.11 13.15
C ALA A 318 -12.36 -12.14 12.03
N ASP A 319 -11.59 -11.83 10.99
CA ASP A 319 -11.27 -12.75 9.90
C ASP A 319 -9.95 -13.52 10.09
N ALA A 320 -9.18 -13.15 11.11
CA ALA A 320 -7.95 -13.78 11.58
C ALA A 320 -6.84 -13.79 10.53
N ASP A 321 -6.67 -12.66 9.85
CA ASP A 321 -5.64 -12.44 8.83
C ASP A 321 -4.41 -11.66 9.33
N GLY A 322 -4.47 -11.13 10.57
CA GLY A 322 -3.41 -10.38 11.23
C GLY A 322 -3.28 -8.92 10.79
N LEU A 323 -4.26 -8.38 10.06
CA LEU A 323 -4.37 -6.98 9.64
C LEU A 323 -5.61 -6.33 10.28
N VAL A 324 -5.66 -5.00 10.28
CA VAL A 324 -6.84 -4.25 10.75
C VAL A 324 -7.67 -3.88 9.52
N GLY A 325 -8.81 -4.55 9.33
CA GLY A 325 -9.73 -4.35 8.21
C GLY A 325 -10.77 -3.23 8.44
N ALA A 326 -11.59 -2.99 7.41
CA ALA A 326 -12.68 -2.02 7.49
C ALA A 326 -13.81 -2.53 8.40
N GLY A 327 -14.07 -1.83 9.50
CA GLY A 327 -15.08 -2.20 10.51
C GLY A 327 -14.57 -3.15 11.60
N GLU A 328 -13.26 -3.33 11.69
CA GLU A 328 -12.56 -4.03 12.77
C GLU A 328 -11.94 -3.02 13.75
N THR A 329 -11.76 -3.44 15.00
CA THR A 329 -10.99 -2.68 15.99
C THR A 329 -9.53 -3.14 15.97
N ASP A 330 -8.59 -2.26 16.32
CA ASP A 330 -7.15 -2.56 16.31
C ASP A 330 -6.76 -3.29 17.61
N PRO A 331 -6.36 -4.58 17.57
CA PRO A 331 -6.01 -5.36 18.75
C PRO A 331 -4.83 -4.80 19.59
N ALA A 332 -4.09 -3.84 19.03
CA ALA A 332 -2.98 -3.18 19.73
C ALA A 332 -3.35 -1.79 20.28
N SER A 333 -4.60 -1.35 20.11
CA SER A 333 -5.07 -0.02 20.46
C SER A 333 -6.32 -0.04 21.33
N PHE A 334 -6.13 0.27 22.62
CA PHE A 334 -7.20 0.33 23.62
C PHE A 334 -8.45 1.16 23.23
N ASP A 335 -8.29 2.07 22.27
CA ASP A 335 -9.25 3.07 21.79
C ASP A 335 -8.97 3.24 20.29
N SER A 336 -9.73 2.55 19.45
CA SER A 336 -9.47 2.43 18.01
C SER A 336 -9.75 3.71 17.23
N ASP A 337 -10.75 4.49 17.63
CA ASP A 337 -11.14 5.75 16.98
C ASP A 337 -10.61 7.02 17.70
N ALA A 338 -9.92 6.82 18.83
CA ALA A 338 -9.24 7.84 19.62
C ALA A 338 -10.17 8.89 20.25
N ASP A 339 -11.39 8.51 20.59
CA ASP A 339 -12.40 9.39 21.14
C ASP A 339 -12.35 9.52 22.69
N GLY A 340 -11.59 8.63 23.34
CA GLY A 340 -11.35 8.57 24.77
C GLY A 340 -12.16 7.52 25.55
N LEU A 341 -13.02 6.75 24.89
CA LEU A 341 -13.57 5.49 25.39
C LEU A 341 -12.62 4.35 25.03
N GLY A 342 -13.09 3.11 25.08
CA GLY A 342 -12.26 1.99 24.71
C GLY A 342 -13.16 0.88 24.23
N ASP A 343 -12.67 0.07 23.31
CA ASP A 343 -13.54 -0.62 22.36
C ASP A 343 -14.47 -1.62 23.08
N GLY A 344 -13.96 -2.28 24.12
CA GLY A 344 -14.73 -3.14 25.01
C GLY A 344 -15.82 -2.41 25.82
N LEU A 345 -15.58 -1.16 26.23
CA LEU A 345 -16.58 -0.33 26.91
C LEU A 345 -17.73 0.01 25.95
N GLU A 346 -17.41 0.42 24.74
CA GLU A 346 -18.34 0.84 23.69
C GLU A 346 -19.15 -0.34 23.14
N GLY A 347 -18.50 -1.50 22.97
CA GLY A 347 -19.14 -2.79 22.70
C GLY A 347 -20.05 -3.29 23.84
N GLY A 348 -20.11 -2.59 24.99
CA GLY A 348 -21.01 -2.86 26.10
C GLY A 348 -20.55 -4.00 27.02
N LEU A 349 -19.24 -4.19 27.16
CA LEU A 349 -18.68 -5.25 27.99
C LEU A 349 -18.78 -4.93 29.48
N THR A 350 -19.67 -5.65 30.16
CA THR A 350 -19.75 -5.60 31.63
C THR A 350 -18.68 -6.45 32.35
N LEU A 351 -17.95 -7.28 31.60
CA LEU A 351 -16.84 -8.15 32.00
C LEU A 351 -15.96 -8.40 30.76
N PRO A 352 -14.63 -8.52 30.90
CA PRO A 352 -13.75 -8.88 29.80
C PRO A 352 -14.11 -10.23 29.19
N GLN A 353 -13.78 -10.41 27.91
CA GLN A 353 -13.97 -11.64 27.16
C GLN A 353 -12.91 -12.70 27.56
N GLY A 354 -11.68 -12.24 27.80
CA GLY A 354 -10.50 -13.03 28.17
C GLY A 354 -10.23 -13.20 29.67
N ASN A 355 -9.05 -13.75 29.97
CA ASN A 355 -8.59 -14.05 31.32
C ASN A 355 -7.36 -13.23 31.73
N ASP A 356 -6.62 -12.65 30.81
CA ASP A 356 -5.38 -11.91 31.06
C ASP A 356 -5.55 -10.38 31.11
N THR A 357 -6.64 -9.82 30.55
CA THR A 357 -7.05 -8.41 30.70
C THR A 357 -6.69 -7.79 32.07
N ASP A 358 -5.83 -6.77 32.10
CA ASP A 358 -5.53 -6.00 33.31
C ASP A 358 -6.78 -5.24 33.74
N ALA A 359 -7.47 -5.81 34.72
CA ALA A 359 -8.61 -5.18 35.39
C ALA A 359 -8.33 -3.80 36.06
N SER A 360 -7.13 -3.24 35.90
CA SER A 360 -6.78 -1.87 36.27
C SER A 360 -6.88 -0.87 35.11
N VAL A 361 -6.85 -1.35 33.86
CA VAL A 361 -7.07 -0.63 32.60
C VAL A 361 -8.54 -0.78 32.19
N PHE A 362 -9.02 -2.02 32.01
CA PHE A 362 -10.42 -2.34 31.66
C PHE A 362 -11.48 -1.57 32.46
N VAL A 363 -12.38 -0.93 31.71
CA VAL A 363 -13.54 -0.20 32.23
C VAL A 363 -14.81 -0.99 31.91
N ALA A 364 -15.55 -1.39 32.95
CA ALA A 364 -16.77 -2.16 32.75
C ALA A 364 -17.96 -1.24 32.48
N ASP A 365 -18.66 -1.49 31.38
CA ASP A 365 -19.91 -0.84 31.01
C ASP A 365 -20.95 -0.91 32.15
N SER A 366 -21.49 0.26 32.51
CA SER A 366 -22.47 0.43 33.56
C SER A 366 -23.94 0.40 33.07
N ASP A 367 -24.19 0.62 31.77
CA ASP A 367 -25.47 0.46 31.08
C ASP A 367 -25.35 -0.01 29.62
N SER A 368 -25.47 -1.32 29.40
CA SER A 368 -25.44 -2.00 28.09
C SER A 368 -26.55 -1.66 27.09
N GLY A 369 -27.11 -0.46 27.13
CA GLY A 369 -28.06 0.08 26.17
C GLY A 369 -27.64 1.44 25.60
N THR A 370 -26.45 1.92 25.93
CA THR A 370 -25.80 3.15 25.44
C THR A 370 -24.45 2.77 24.80
N THR A 371 -24.47 1.71 23.99
CA THR A 371 -23.30 1.23 23.23
C THR A 371 -23.11 2.08 22.00
N THR A 372 -21.87 2.34 21.64
CA THR A 372 -21.42 3.13 20.49
C THR A 372 -20.64 2.23 19.52
N ASP A 373 -20.31 2.75 18.34
CA ASP A 373 -19.47 2.04 17.37
C ASP A 373 -17.99 2.36 17.66
N PRO A 374 -17.17 1.40 18.13
CA PRO A 374 -15.78 1.64 18.54
C PRO A 374 -14.83 2.02 17.39
N THR A 375 -15.35 2.09 16.16
CA THR A 375 -14.58 2.53 14.98
C THR A 375 -14.96 3.93 14.52
N VAL A 376 -15.88 4.60 15.21
CA VAL A 376 -16.45 5.89 14.84
C VAL A 376 -16.55 6.82 16.06
N ALA A 377 -15.64 7.79 16.11
CA ALA A 377 -15.49 8.69 17.27
C ALA A 377 -16.71 9.56 17.63
N ASP A 378 -17.73 9.62 16.77
CA ASP A 378 -18.98 10.36 16.96
C ASP A 378 -20.14 9.52 16.39
N SER A 379 -20.78 8.73 17.25
CA SER A 379 -21.75 7.71 16.85
C SER A 379 -23.08 8.28 16.35
N ASP A 380 -23.43 9.52 16.72
CA ASP A 380 -24.70 10.14 16.31
C ASP A 380 -24.55 11.34 15.38
N GLY A 381 -23.31 11.78 15.12
CA GLY A 381 -22.95 12.79 14.13
C GLY A 381 -23.24 14.22 14.58
N ASP A 382 -23.32 14.48 15.88
CA ASP A 382 -23.69 15.78 16.42
C ASP A 382 -22.51 16.74 16.62
N THR A 383 -21.29 16.28 16.29
CA THR A 383 -19.97 16.91 16.42
C THR A 383 -19.33 16.85 17.82
N LEU A 384 -19.95 16.15 18.76
CA LEU A 384 -19.40 15.84 20.08
C LEU A 384 -19.02 14.35 20.11
N SER A 385 -17.76 14.04 20.45
CA SER A 385 -17.32 12.65 20.46
C SER A 385 -17.97 11.84 21.59
N ASP A 386 -18.11 10.53 21.41
CA ASP A 386 -18.80 9.67 22.38
C ASP A 386 -18.14 9.72 23.76
N GLY A 387 -16.80 9.80 23.81
CA GLY A 387 -16.02 10.01 25.03
C GLY A 387 -16.15 11.40 25.65
N ALA A 388 -16.47 12.43 24.88
CA ALA A 388 -16.81 13.75 25.41
C ALA A 388 -18.21 13.76 26.05
N GLU A 389 -19.12 12.96 25.50
CA GLU A 389 -20.48 12.78 25.97
C GLU A 389 -20.54 11.89 27.22
N ASP A 390 -19.82 10.77 27.24
CA ASP A 390 -19.56 9.94 28.41
C ASP A 390 -18.28 10.39 29.15
N ALA A 391 -18.24 11.67 29.55
CA ALA A 391 -17.06 12.28 30.16
C ALA A 391 -16.56 11.62 31.47
N ASP A 392 -17.36 10.75 32.11
CA ASP A 392 -16.91 9.97 33.26
C ASP A 392 -16.49 8.53 32.94
N GLY A 393 -16.63 8.14 31.66
CA GLY A 393 -16.17 6.91 31.04
C GLY A 393 -16.73 5.70 31.76
N ASP A 394 -18.03 5.67 32.03
CA ASP A 394 -18.68 4.56 32.74
C ASP A 394 -19.67 3.77 31.88
N GLY A 395 -19.77 4.10 30.60
CA GLY A 395 -20.65 3.48 29.62
C GLY A 395 -22.12 3.74 29.89
N ALA A 396 -22.45 4.82 30.60
CA ALA A 396 -23.85 5.15 30.87
C ALA A 396 -24.13 6.65 30.90
N VAL A 397 -25.18 7.03 30.20
CA VAL A 397 -25.73 8.39 30.23
C VAL A 397 -26.21 8.75 31.63
N GLY A 398 -25.42 9.57 32.33
CA GLY A 398 -25.69 9.96 33.69
C GLY A 398 -26.68 11.11 33.79
N ALA A 399 -26.37 12.12 34.60
CA ALA A 399 -27.27 13.26 34.82
C ALA A 399 -26.63 14.60 34.48
N THR A 400 -25.43 14.52 33.94
CA THR A 400 -24.57 15.62 33.53
C THR A 400 -23.89 15.32 32.19
N GLU A 401 -23.89 14.07 31.75
CA GLU A 401 -23.62 13.61 30.38
C GLU A 401 -24.81 13.85 29.44
N THR A 402 -24.48 13.99 28.16
CA THR A 402 -25.34 13.84 26.99
C THR A 402 -25.37 12.37 26.55
N ASP A 403 -26.19 12.00 25.57
CA ASP A 403 -26.47 10.63 25.15
C ASP A 403 -25.82 10.37 23.79
N PRO A 404 -24.72 9.57 23.71
CA PRO A 404 -23.92 9.32 22.49
C PRO A 404 -24.62 8.64 21.30
N ASN A 405 -25.94 8.60 21.34
CA ASN A 405 -26.79 7.92 20.36
C ASN A 405 -27.99 8.82 20.01
N GLN A 406 -27.96 10.09 20.41
CA GLN A 406 -28.99 11.09 20.24
C GLN A 406 -28.37 12.47 20.04
N LEU A 407 -28.38 12.92 18.78
CA LEU A 407 -28.11 14.29 18.33
C LEU A 407 -28.59 15.41 19.29
N ASP A 408 -29.71 15.22 20.00
CA ASP A 408 -30.26 16.18 20.97
C ASP A 408 -30.77 15.44 22.21
N THR A 409 -29.98 15.43 23.28
CA THR A 409 -30.28 14.71 24.53
C THR A 409 -31.51 15.25 25.25
N ASP A 410 -31.74 16.56 25.19
CA ASP A 410 -32.75 17.23 26.01
C ASP A 410 -34.10 17.44 25.31
N GLY A 411 -34.13 17.16 23.99
CA GLY A 411 -35.26 17.26 23.09
C GLY A 411 -35.65 18.71 22.80
N GLY A 412 -34.64 19.57 22.74
CA GLY A 412 -34.64 20.96 22.32
C GLY A 412 -34.78 21.16 20.81
N THR A 413 -34.14 22.20 20.27
CA THR A 413 -34.05 22.48 18.83
C THR A 413 -32.60 22.66 18.34
N VAL A 414 -31.61 22.39 19.19
CA VAL A 414 -30.18 22.51 18.88
C VAL A 414 -29.49 21.28 19.43
N ASN A 415 -28.62 20.67 18.62
CA ASN A 415 -27.88 19.45 18.97
C ASN A 415 -26.80 19.70 20.04
N ASP A 416 -26.38 18.66 20.74
CA ASP A 416 -25.56 18.77 21.95
C ASP A 416 -24.15 19.33 21.65
N GLY A 417 -23.47 18.85 20.59
CA GLY A 417 -22.17 19.36 20.15
C GLY A 417 -22.19 20.86 19.84
N VAL A 418 -23.26 21.32 19.20
CA VAL A 418 -23.47 22.74 18.88
C VAL A 418 -23.68 23.57 20.16
N GLU A 419 -24.41 23.05 21.15
CA GLU A 419 -24.60 23.70 22.45
C GLU A 419 -23.29 23.80 23.25
N VAL A 420 -22.51 22.73 23.28
CA VAL A 420 -21.18 22.70 23.91
C VAL A 420 -20.24 23.70 23.26
N GLY A 421 -20.18 23.76 21.93
CA GLY A 421 -19.40 24.74 21.16
C GLY A 421 -19.81 26.19 21.45
N ARG A 422 -21.10 26.44 21.71
CA ARG A 422 -21.66 27.75 22.08
C ARG A 422 -21.57 28.06 23.58
N GLY A 423 -21.23 27.08 24.41
CA GLY A 423 -21.20 27.17 25.86
C GLY A 423 -22.58 27.34 26.51
N THR A 424 -23.65 26.87 25.84
CA THR A 424 -24.97 26.65 26.42
C THR A 424 -25.02 25.28 27.12
N ASP A 425 -26.12 24.96 27.81
CA ASP A 425 -26.25 23.73 28.61
C ASP A 425 -27.03 22.69 27.78
N PRO A 426 -26.38 21.65 27.20
CA PRO A 426 -27.03 20.61 26.35
C PRO A 426 -28.06 19.72 27.08
N LEU A 427 -28.43 20.11 28.31
CA LEU A 427 -29.40 19.43 29.16
C LEU A 427 -30.53 20.37 29.64
N ASP A 428 -30.59 21.60 29.14
CA ASP A 428 -31.66 22.59 29.38
C ASP A 428 -32.29 23.08 28.05
N PRO A 429 -33.50 22.58 27.66
CA PRO A 429 -34.16 22.88 26.37
C PRO A 429 -34.80 24.28 26.37
N SER A 430 -34.20 25.22 27.07
CA SER A 430 -34.66 26.60 27.18
C SER A 430 -33.58 27.64 26.92
N ASP A 431 -32.35 27.23 26.66
CA ASP A 431 -31.23 28.06 26.20
C ASP A 431 -30.74 27.78 24.78
N ASP A 432 -31.24 26.75 24.12
CA ASP A 432 -31.26 26.47 22.66
C ASP A 432 -32.07 27.53 21.85
N VAL A 433 -32.35 28.69 22.47
CA VAL A 433 -32.78 29.88 21.75
C VAL A 433 -31.58 30.52 21.08
N LEU A 434 -31.37 30.13 19.83
CA LEU A 434 -30.47 30.75 18.86
C LEU A 434 -30.57 32.30 18.90
N PRO A 435 -29.51 33.02 19.33
CA PRO A 435 -29.49 34.47 19.31
C PRO A 435 -29.40 34.99 17.87
N GLY A 436 -30.54 35.24 17.26
CA GLY A 436 -30.59 35.71 15.87
C GLY A 436 -31.02 34.63 14.89
N ASP A 437 -31.84 33.69 15.32
CA ASP A 437 -32.76 32.89 14.51
C ASP A 437 -34.14 33.56 14.62
N SER A 438 -34.70 33.96 13.49
CA SER A 438 -35.82 34.90 13.43
C SER A 438 -37.19 34.25 13.21
N ASP A 439 -37.24 33.08 12.59
CA ASP A 439 -38.43 32.25 12.32
C ASP A 439 -38.51 31.01 13.19
N GLY A 440 -37.38 30.47 13.67
CA GLY A 440 -37.31 29.40 14.66
C GLY A 440 -37.25 28.00 14.05
N ASP A 441 -36.59 27.85 12.91
CA ASP A 441 -36.50 26.62 12.13
C ASP A 441 -35.29 25.74 12.49
N GLY A 442 -34.27 26.32 13.14
CA GLY A 442 -33.03 25.63 13.53
C GLY A 442 -31.77 26.31 13.01
N LEU A 443 -31.88 27.23 12.04
CA LEU A 443 -30.76 28.00 11.51
C LEU A 443 -30.72 29.41 12.10
N THR A 444 -29.54 30.03 12.08
CA THR A 444 -29.42 31.45 12.46
C THR A 444 -29.52 32.34 11.23
N ASP A 445 -29.97 33.60 11.41
CA ASP A 445 -30.01 34.66 10.38
C ASP A 445 -28.67 34.81 9.62
N ALA A 446 -27.56 34.36 10.20
CA ALA A 446 -26.24 34.38 9.59
C ALA A 446 -25.94 33.14 8.74
N ILE A 447 -26.39 31.95 9.16
CA ILE A 447 -26.25 30.69 8.42
C ILE A 447 -27.24 30.67 7.25
N GLU A 448 -28.48 31.10 7.47
CA GLU A 448 -29.47 31.27 6.40
C GLU A 448 -29.00 32.26 5.33
N ALA A 449 -28.22 33.28 5.74
CA ALA A 449 -27.61 34.19 4.78
C ALA A 449 -26.45 33.58 3.96
N LEU A 450 -25.82 32.52 4.46
CA LEU A 450 -24.77 31.76 3.79
C LEU A 450 -25.39 30.71 2.84
N LEU A 451 -26.35 29.94 3.33
CA LEU A 451 -27.14 28.95 2.58
C LEU A 451 -28.01 29.62 1.49
N GLY A 452 -28.41 30.87 1.71
CA GLY A 452 -29.19 31.67 0.75
C GLY A 452 -30.69 31.62 0.97
N THR A 453 -31.13 31.04 2.08
CA THR A 453 -32.52 30.99 2.58
C THR A 453 -32.98 32.33 3.18
N ASP A 454 -34.30 32.54 3.42
CA ASP A 454 -34.81 33.80 4.02
C ASP A 454 -34.90 33.67 5.54
N PRO A 455 -34.16 34.50 6.33
CA PRO A 455 -34.21 34.55 7.79
C PRO A 455 -35.54 34.90 8.46
N ASN A 456 -36.67 34.75 7.79
CA ASN A 456 -37.98 34.94 8.38
C ASN A 456 -39.01 33.95 7.81
N ASP A 457 -38.56 32.92 7.11
CA ASP A 457 -39.32 31.88 6.43
C ASP A 457 -38.76 30.53 6.87
N ASP A 458 -39.56 29.72 7.58
CA ASP A 458 -39.08 28.46 8.21
C ASP A 458 -38.94 27.27 7.22
N ASP A 459 -39.12 27.54 5.92
CA ASP A 459 -39.22 26.59 4.79
C ASP A 459 -39.16 27.45 3.51
N SER A 460 -37.94 27.67 3.00
CA SER A 460 -37.61 28.69 2.01
C SER A 460 -38.04 28.35 0.58
N ASP A 461 -38.18 27.07 0.26
CA ASP A 461 -38.54 26.57 -1.07
C ASP A 461 -39.99 26.01 -1.16
N ASP A 462 -40.68 25.93 -0.02
CA ASP A 462 -42.05 25.46 0.17
C ASP A 462 -42.28 23.96 -0.14
N ASP A 463 -41.25 23.12 -0.01
CA ASP A 463 -41.29 21.66 -0.27
C ASP A 463 -41.88 20.84 0.91
N GLY A 464 -41.96 21.47 2.08
CA GLY A 464 -42.54 20.93 3.30
C GLY A 464 -41.54 20.42 4.36
N LEU A 465 -40.24 20.46 4.07
CA LEU A 465 -39.15 20.34 5.04
C LEU A 465 -38.89 21.71 5.71
N LEU A 466 -37.90 21.79 6.60
CA LEU A 466 -37.49 23.06 7.23
C LEU A 466 -36.05 23.30 6.79
N ASP A 467 -35.65 24.55 6.57
CA ASP A 467 -34.28 24.83 6.11
C ASP A 467 -33.23 24.24 7.06
N GLY A 468 -33.47 24.28 8.38
CA GLY A 468 -32.58 23.66 9.37
C GLY A 468 -32.70 22.14 9.56
N VAL A 469 -33.64 21.48 8.87
CA VAL A 469 -33.67 20.01 8.75
C VAL A 469 -32.85 19.56 7.54
N GLU A 470 -32.79 20.41 6.52
CA GLU A 470 -32.09 20.17 5.28
C GLU A 470 -30.59 20.51 5.41
N ASP A 471 -30.25 21.59 6.11
CA ASP A 471 -28.90 21.90 6.60
C ASP A 471 -28.76 21.39 8.05
N ALA A 472 -28.68 20.07 8.20
CA ALA A 472 -28.72 19.41 9.51
C ALA A 472 -27.47 19.71 10.35
N ASN A 473 -26.32 19.88 9.69
CA ASN A 473 -25.04 20.19 10.34
C ASN A 473 -24.89 21.70 10.68
N GLN A 474 -25.79 22.56 10.15
CA GLN A 474 -25.85 24.01 10.37
C GLN A 474 -24.60 24.77 9.91
N ASP A 475 -23.89 24.27 8.91
CA ASP A 475 -22.69 24.90 8.37
C ASP A 475 -22.99 25.92 7.25
N GLY A 476 -24.22 25.90 6.73
CA GLY A 476 -24.71 26.80 5.69
C GLY A 476 -24.25 26.45 4.27
N LEU A 477 -23.81 25.21 4.05
CA LEU A 477 -23.53 24.59 2.77
C LEU A 477 -24.53 23.44 2.54
N VAL A 478 -24.62 22.93 1.31
CA VAL A 478 -25.39 21.72 1.00
C VAL A 478 -24.41 20.57 0.87
N GLY A 479 -24.48 19.62 1.78
CA GLY A 479 -23.70 18.38 1.79
C GLY A 479 -24.14 17.36 0.72
N ALA A 480 -23.40 16.26 0.60
CA ALA A 480 -23.75 15.16 -0.32
C ALA A 480 -24.92 14.30 0.19
N ASP A 481 -25.21 14.38 1.49
CA ASP A 481 -26.26 13.68 2.22
C ASP A 481 -27.42 14.61 2.65
N GLU A 482 -27.43 15.84 2.14
CA GLU A 482 -28.39 16.89 2.47
C GLU A 482 -29.22 17.28 1.25
N THR A 483 -30.50 17.58 1.46
CA THR A 483 -31.34 18.22 0.44
C THR A 483 -31.09 19.72 0.42
N ASP A 484 -31.29 20.39 -0.72
CA ASP A 484 -31.03 21.83 -0.83
C ASP A 484 -32.27 22.63 -0.40
N ALA A 485 -32.22 23.26 0.78
CA ALA A 485 -33.30 24.10 1.34
C ALA A 485 -33.75 25.29 0.45
N THR A 486 -33.08 25.53 -0.69
CA THR A 486 -33.46 26.54 -1.68
C THR A 486 -34.13 25.97 -2.92
N VAL A 487 -34.23 24.64 -3.03
CA VAL A 487 -34.67 23.89 -4.21
C VAL A 487 -35.70 22.84 -3.82
N PHE A 488 -36.95 23.09 -4.22
CA PHE A 488 -38.12 22.23 -3.96
C PHE A 488 -38.00 20.73 -4.34
N ASP A 489 -37.01 20.38 -5.15
CA ASP A 489 -36.87 19.11 -5.89
C ASP A 489 -35.37 18.96 -6.20
N SER A 490 -34.67 18.31 -5.26
CA SER A 490 -33.20 18.28 -5.19
C SER A 490 -32.57 17.47 -6.32
N ASP A 491 -33.15 16.34 -6.71
CA ASP A 491 -32.68 15.51 -7.83
C ASP A 491 -33.27 15.92 -9.21
N GLY A 492 -34.36 16.69 -9.22
CA GLY A 492 -34.95 17.26 -10.41
C GLY A 492 -35.84 16.32 -11.22
N ASP A 493 -36.30 15.21 -10.64
CA ASP A 493 -37.15 14.21 -11.27
C ASP A 493 -38.62 14.70 -11.46
N GLY A 494 -39.00 15.77 -10.74
CA GLY A 494 -40.30 16.43 -10.77
C GLY A 494 -41.23 16.09 -9.60
N LEU A 495 -40.78 15.32 -8.62
CA LEU A 495 -41.33 15.19 -7.29
C LEU A 495 -40.73 16.30 -6.42
N GLY A 496 -40.34 16.06 -5.19
CA GLY A 496 -39.96 17.12 -4.29
C GLY A 496 -39.81 16.56 -2.91
N ASP A 497 -38.82 17.06 -2.19
CA ASP A 497 -38.10 16.22 -1.24
C ASP A 497 -39.01 15.77 -0.07
N GLY A 498 -39.85 16.69 0.42
CA GLY A 498 -40.88 16.37 1.39
C GLY A 498 -41.95 15.38 0.89
N GLN A 499 -42.30 15.37 -0.40
CA GLN A 499 -43.24 14.40 -0.98
C GLN A 499 -42.65 12.99 -1.00
N GLU A 500 -41.37 12.87 -1.31
CA GLU A 500 -40.64 11.61 -1.49
C GLU A 500 -40.33 10.92 -0.15
N LEU A 501 -40.02 11.72 0.88
CA LEU A 501 -39.97 11.26 2.27
C LEU A 501 -41.36 10.93 2.86
N GLY A 502 -42.43 11.06 2.07
CA GLY A 502 -43.79 10.66 2.44
C GLY A 502 -44.48 11.64 3.39
N LEU A 503 -44.16 12.95 3.36
CA LEU A 503 -44.80 13.93 4.23
C LEU A 503 -46.26 14.17 3.83
N THR A 504 -47.16 13.69 4.70
CA THR A 504 -48.61 13.99 4.56
C THR A 504 -48.99 15.41 5.04
N VAL A 505 -48.07 16.12 5.70
CA VAL A 505 -48.19 17.50 6.20
C VAL A 505 -46.79 18.10 6.33
N ALA A 506 -46.59 19.33 5.84
CA ALA A 506 -45.36 20.09 6.04
C ALA A 506 -44.96 20.22 7.53
N GLN A 507 -43.66 20.30 7.77
CA GLN A 507 -43.03 20.44 9.08
C GLN A 507 -43.16 21.89 9.60
N GLY A 508 -42.95 22.86 8.69
CA GLY A 508 -42.99 24.31 8.92
C GLY A 508 -44.35 24.94 9.10
N SER A 509 -44.32 26.20 9.54
CA SER A 509 -45.51 27.01 9.82
C SER A 509 -45.76 28.12 8.80
N ASP A 510 -44.74 28.48 8.02
CA ASP A 510 -44.77 29.45 6.93
C ASP A 510 -44.80 28.82 5.52
N THR A 511 -44.51 27.51 5.35
CA THR A 511 -44.72 26.73 4.11
C THR A 511 -45.98 27.14 3.33
N ASP A 512 -45.85 27.61 2.08
CA ASP A 512 -46.97 27.90 1.20
C ASP A 512 -47.66 26.59 0.79
N ALA A 513 -48.76 26.29 1.48
CA ALA A 513 -49.67 25.18 1.17
C ALA A 513 -50.31 25.20 -0.25
N ALA A 514 -49.87 26.09 -1.15
CA ALA A 514 -50.17 26.07 -2.57
C ALA A 514 -49.03 25.46 -3.43
N THR A 515 -47.81 25.38 -2.90
CA THR A 515 -46.61 24.78 -3.50
C THR A 515 -46.46 23.36 -2.97
N PHE A 516 -46.34 23.18 -1.65
CA PHE A 516 -46.32 21.87 -0.98
C PHE A 516 -47.38 20.88 -1.49
N VAL A 517 -46.93 19.71 -1.93
CA VAL A 517 -47.75 18.59 -2.36
C VAL A 517 -47.69 17.49 -1.30
N ALA A 518 -48.79 17.32 -0.57
CA ALA A 518 -48.86 16.28 0.45
C ALA A 518 -49.00 14.90 -0.21
N ASP A 519 -48.13 13.98 0.18
CA ASP A 519 -48.18 12.59 -0.25
C ASP A 519 -49.50 11.89 0.21
N SER A 520 -50.09 11.15 -0.74
CA SER A 520 -51.32 10.39 -0.60
C SER A 520 -51.13 8.97 -0.06
N ASP A 521 -49.93 8.38 -0.16
CA ASP A 521 -49.54 7.08 0.39
C ASP A 521 -48.12 7.10 1.00
N PRO A 522 -47.96 7.42 2.30
CA PRO A 522 -46.66 7.56 3.01
C PRO A 522 -45.98 6.23 3.31
N ALA A 523 -45.95 5.36 2.32
CA ALA A 523 -45.34 4.04 2.30
C ALA A 523 -44.75 3.72 0.92
N SER A 524 -45.07 4.51 -0.12
CA SER A 524 -44.25 4.62 -1.33
C SER A 524 -43.38 5.85 -1.12
N THR A 525 -42.08 5.63 -0.93
CA THR A 525 -41.09 6.67 -0.64
C THR A 525 -39.89 6.41 -1.52
N THR A 526 -39.49 7.41 -2.28
CA THR A 526 -38.28 7.42 -3.11
C THR A 526 -37.18 8.17 -2.36
N ASP A 527 -35.94 8.09 -2.86
CA ASP A 527 -34.82 8.84 -2.30
C ASP A 527 -34.75 10.21 -2.98
N PRO A 528 -34.93 11.34 -2.26
CA PRO A 528 -34.99 12.68 -2.86
C PRO A 528 -33.66 13.18 -3.49
N LEU A 529 -32.61 12.35 -3.44
CA LEU A 529 -31.32 12.62 -4.08
C LEU A 529 -31.08 11.72 -5.31
N VAL A 530 -32.03 10.87 -5.71
CA VAL A 530 -31.89 9.88 -6.80
C VAL A 530 -33.09 9.91 -7.74
N ASP A 531 -32.86 10.29 -9.00
CA ASP A 531 -33.92 10.59 -9.97
C ASP A 531 -34.64 9.36 -10.61
N ASP A 532 -34.06 8.17 -10.49
CA ASP A 532 -34.61 6.87 -10.94
C ASP A 532 -34.31 5.78 -9.89
N SER A 533 -35.32 5.46 -9.08
CA SER A 533 -35.19 4.56 -7.93
C SER A 533 -35.09 3.07 -8.29
N ASP A 534 -35.44 2.65 -9.51
CA ASP A 534 -35.45 1.22 -9.90
C ASP A 534 -34.58 0.85 -11.12
N GLY A 535 -34.01 1.85 -11.79
CA GLY A 535 -32.97 1.72 -12.81
C GLY A 535 -33.48 1.24 -14.17
N ASP A 536 -34.77 1.43 -14.48
CA ASP A 536 -35.36 1.03 -15.75
C ASP A 536 -35.32 2.13 -16.84
N THR A 537 -34.71 3.28 -16.51
CA THR A 537 -34.55 4.50 -17.34
C THR A 537 -35.77 5.43 -17.38
N LEU A 538 -36.77 5.20 -16.54
CA LEU A 538 -37.95 6.05 -16.41
C LEU A 538 -37.96 6.76 -15.04
N LEU A 539 -37.69 8.07 -15.03
CA LEU A 539 -37.62 8.87 -13.79
C LEU A 539 -38.85 8.73 -12.86
N ASP A 540 -38.64 8.77 -11.55
CA ASP A 540 -39.66 8.56 -10.52
C ASP A 540 -40.88 9.49 -10.70
N GLY A 541 -40.65 10.77 -10.97
CA GLY A 541 -41.71 11.76 -11.25
C GLY A 541 -42.41 11.57 -12.60
N SER A 542 -41.79 10.86 -13.56
CA SER A 542 -42.45 10.43 -14.80
C SER A 542 -43.35 9.22 -14.56
N GLU A 543 -43.03 8.41 -13.58
CA GLU A 543 -43.79 7.25 -13.14
C GLU A 543 -44.96 7.68 -12.24
N ASP A 544 -44.76 8.59 -11.28
CA ASP A 544 -45.82 9.32 -10.57
C ASP A 544 -46.29 10.56 -11.36
N ALA A 545 -46.71 10.35 -12.60
CA ALA A 545 -47.07 11.43 -13.53
C ALA A 545 -48.21 12.37 -13.05
N ASP A 546 -48.98 11.99 -12.01
CA ASP A 546 -50.00 12.85 -11.41
C ASP A 546 -49.57 13.55 -10.11
N GLY A 547 -48.37 13.23 -9.60
CA GLY A 547 -47.65 13.87 -8.53
C GLY A 547 -48.45 13.82 -7.23
N ASP A 548 -49.00 12.67 -6.89
CA ASP A 548 -49.77 12.48 -5.67
C ASP A 548 -49.11 11.56 -4.63
N GLY A 549 -47.91 11.08 -4.92
CA GLY A 549 -47.04 10.25 -4.08
C GLY A 549 -47.52 8.81 -3.99
N ALA A 550 -48.39 8.36 -4.91
CA ALA A 550 -48.96 7.02 -4.84
C ALA A 550 -49.07 6.34 -6.21
N VAL A 551 -48.54 5.10 -6.27
CA VAL A 551 -48.66 4.22 -7.45
C VAL A 551 -50.13 3.96 -7.80
N GLY A 552 -50.61 4.58 -8.87
CA GLY A 552 -52.01 4.54 -9.26
C GLY A 552 -52.37 3.35 -10.14
N ALA A 553 -53.13 3.59 -11.20
CA ALA A 553 -53.59 2.51 -12.11
C ALA A 553 -53.34 2.83 -13.58
N THR A 554 -52.60 3.91 -13.80
CA THR A 554 -52.16 4.46 -15.07
C THR A 554 -50.71 4.90 -15.03
N GLU A 555 -50.14 4.98 -13.83
CA GLU A 555 -48.72 5.04 -13.51
C GLU A 555 -48.07 3.65 -13.56
N THR A 556 -46.77 3.65 -13.82
CA THR A 556 -45.79 2.60 -13.48
C THR A 556 -45.34 2.79 -12.02
N ASP A 557 -44.52 1.90 -11.49
CA ASP A 557 -44.17 1.84 -10.06
C ASP A 557 -42.69 2.20 -9.90
N PRO A 558 -42.34 3.37 -9.30
CA PRO A 558 -40.95 3.85 -9.18
C PRO A 558 -39.97 2.92 -8.45
N GLU A 559 -40.47 1.91 -7.75
CA GLU A 559 -39.65 0.91 -7.06
C GLU A 559 -39.61 -0.45 -7.81
N ASN A 560 -40.05 -0.54 -9.09
CA ASN A 560 -40.16 -1.78 -9.86
C ASN A 560 -40.12 -1.66 -11.41
N ALA A 561 -38.94 -1.94 -11.98
CA ALA A 561 -38.56 -1.88 -13.42
C ALA A 561 -39.39 -2.67 -14.46
N ASP A 562 -40.36 -3.48 -14.03
CA ASP A 562 -41.30 -4.17 -14.93
C ASP A 562 -42.67 -4.22 -14.24
N THR A 563 -43.44 -3.14 -14.41
CA THR A 563 -44.73 -2.96 -13.76
C THR A 563 -45.75 -4.04 -14.17
N ASP A 564 -45.65 -4.55 -15.40
CA ASP A 564 -46.67 -5.42 -15.99
C ASP A 564 -46.34 -6.93 -15.97
N GLY A 565 -45.06 -7.26 -15.72
CA GLY A 565 -44.51 -8.61 -15.64
C GLY A 565 -44.27 -9.24 -17.01
N GLY A 566 -43.84 -8.45 -17.99
CA GLY A 566 -43.68 -8.72 -19.43
C GLY A 566 -42.40 -9.46 -19.83
N THR A 567 -41.92 -9.22 -21.06
CA THR A 567 -40.58 -9.67 -21.52
C THR A 567 -39.64 -8.51 -21.86
N VAL A 568 -40.10 -7.29 -21.65
CA VAL A 568 -39.44 -6.01 -21.95
C VAL A 568 -39.80 -5.08 -20.79
N ASP A 569 -38.83 -4.36 -20.23
CA ASP A 569 -38.99 -3.36 -19.14
C ASP A 569 -39.75 -2.10 -19.57
N ASP A 570 -40.24 -1.31 -18.60
CA ASP A 570 -41.16 -0.21 -18.88
C ASP A 570 -40.47 0.91 -19.70
N GLY A 571 -39.21 1.22 -19.39
CA GLY A 571 -38.35 2.12 -20.17
C GLY A 571 -38.21 1.73 -21.66
N THR A 572 -37.86 0.48 -21.95
CA THR A 572 -37.72 -0.04 -23.32
C THR A 572 -39.04 -0.08 -24.05
N GLU A 573 -40.13 -0.41 -23.36
CA GLU A 573 -41.47 -0.36 -23.93
C GLU A 573 -41.85 1.08 -24.32
N VAL A 574 -41.60 2.05 -23.46
CA VAL A 574 -41.81 3.48 -23.76
C VAL A 574 -40.95 3.93 -24.94
N GLY A 575 -39.67 3.54 -24.98
CA GLY A 575 -38.72 3.84 -26.05
C GLY A 575 -39.11 3.24 -27.40
N ALA A 576 -39.61 2.00 -27.41
CA ALA A 576 -40.14 1.31 -28.58
C ALA A 576 -41.56 1.77 -28.99
N GLY A 577 -42.21 2.59 -28.16
CA GLY A 577 -43.58 3.06 -28.35
C GLY A 577 -44.63 1.97 -28.16
N MET A 578 -44.29 0.97 -27.35
CA MET A 578 -45.13 -0.09 -26.79
C MET A 578 -45.87 0.46 -25.54
N ASP A 579 -46.63 -0.38 -24.85
CA ASP A 579 -47.50 0.05 -23.73
C ASP A 579 -47.01 -0.65 -22.46
N PRO A 580 -46.30 0.04 -21.53
CA PRO A 580 -45.64 -0.52 -20.33
C PRO A 580 -46.60 -1.12 -19.27
N LEU A 581 -47.87 -1.30 -19.65
CA LEU A 581 -48.92 -1.87 -18.81
C LEU A 581 -49.70 -2.97 -19.58
N ASP A 582 -49.24 -3.39 -20.77
CA ASP A 582 -49.80 -4.47 -21.59
C ASP A 582 -48.73 -5.46 -22.10
N PRO A 583 -48.57 -6.64 -21.45
CA PRO A 583 -47.47 -7.60 -21.71
C PRO A 583 -47.70 -8.45 -22.98
N SER A 584 -48.33 -7.87 -24.00
CA SER A 584 -48.77 -8.56 -25.21
C SER A 584 -48.49 -7.82 -26.50
N ASP A 585 -47.74 -6.72 -26.41
CA ASP A 585 -47.46 -5.73 -27.44
C ASP A 585 -46.13 -5.98 -28.18
N ASP A 586 -45.18 -6.64 -27.53
CA ASP A 586 -43.83 -7.04 -27.92
C ASP A 586 -43.79 -7.77 -29.32
N VAL A 587 -42.95 -7.34 -30.30
CA VAL A 587 -42.93 -7.79 -31.75
C VAL A 587 -41.56 -8.37 -32.25
N PRO A 588 -41.47 -9.38 -33.20
CA PRO A 588 -40.19 -10.03 -33.66
C PRO A 588 -39.62 -9.65 -35.08
N ALA A 589 -38.32 -9.86 -35.37
CA ALA A 589 -37.45 -9.31 -36.48
C ALA A 589 -37.24 -10.15 -37.83
N VAL A 590 -36.38 -9.78 -38.85
CA VAL A 590 -36.31 -10.25 -40.31
C VAL A 590 -34.90 -10.66 -40.89
N ASP A 591 -34.75 -11.90 -41.43
CA ASP A 591 -33.53 -12.59 -42.00
C ASP A 591 -33.55 -12.93 -43.54
N SER A 592 -32.46 -12.69 -44.31
CA SER A 592 -32.43 -12.69 -45.80
C SER A 592 -31.84 -13.91 -46.51
N ASP A 593 -30.67 -14.42 -46.13
CA ASP A 593 -30.09 -15.64 -46.70
C ASP A 593 -30.39 -16.91 -45.90
N GLY A 594 -30.91 -16.76 -44.68
CA GLY A 594 -31.54 -17.82 -43.92
C GLY A 594 -30.56 -18.68 -43.15
N ASP A 595 -29.42 -18.12 -42.83
CA ASP A 595 -28.39 -18.61 -41.92
C ASP A 595 -28.86 -18.61 -40.45
N GLY A 596 -29.78 -17.70 -40.09
CA GLY A 596 -30.27 -17.50 -38.72
C GLY A 596 -30.39 -16.03 -38.36
N LEU A 597 -29.67 -15.18 -39.08
CA LEU A 597 -29.37 -13.81 -38.71
C LEU A 597 -30.22 -12.80 -39.49
N ASP A 598 -30.68 -11.76 -38.80
CA ASP A 598 -31.59 -10.78 -39.38
C ASP A 598 -30.85 -9.75 -40.27
N ASP A 599 -31.43 -9.28 -41.37
CA ASP A 599 -30.82 -8.34 -42.35
C ASP A 599 -30.22 -7.09 -41.71
N ASP A 600 -30.89 -6.57 -40.69
CA ASP A 600 -30.47 -5.35 -40.00
C ASP A 600 -29.27 -5.63 -39.09
N ILE A 601 -29.06 -6.91 -38.73
CA ILE A 601 -28.00 -7.48 -37.89
C ILE A 601 -26.82 -7.94 -38.76
N GLU A 602 -27.04 -8.62 -39.87
CA GLU A 602 -26.01 -8.90 -40.89
C GLU A 602 -25.36 -7.60 -41.41
N ALA A 603 -26.17 -6.54 -41.56
CA ALA A 603 -25.65 -5.23 -41.93
C ALA A 603 -24.84 -4.54 -40.81
N LEU A 604 -25.04 -4.96 -39.55
CA LEU A 604 -24.28 -4.53 -38.39
C LEU A 604 -22.93 -5.27 -38.34
N LEU A 605 -22.95 -6.59 -38.47
CA LEU A 605 -21.76 -7.46 -38.54
C LEU A 605 -20.90 -7.22 -39.80
N GLY A 606 -21.48 -6.67 -40.85
CA GLY A 606 -20.72 -6.36 -42.07
C GLY A 606 -20.49 -7.57 -42.98
N THR A 607 -21.07 -8.71 -42.62
CA THR A 607 -21.33 -9.86 -43.49
C THR A 607 -22.20 -9.44 -44.66
N ASP A 608 -22.13 -10.15 -45.80
CA ASP A 608 -23.03 -9.83 -46.93
C ASP A 608 -24.38 -10.48 -46.61
N PRO A 609 -25.51 -9.73 -46.51
CA PRO A 609 -26.84 -10.28 -46.15
C PRO A 609 -27.48 -11.21 -47.21
N ASN A 610 -26.65 -11.80 -48.05
CA ASN A 610 -26.95 -12.64 -49.19
C ASN A 610 -25.89 -13.74 -49.41
N ASP A 611 -24.89 -13.85 -48.54
CA ASP A 611 -23.79 -14.81 -48.59
C ASP A 611 -23.82 -15.56 -47.26
N ASP A 612 -24.12 -16.86 -47.30
CA ASP A 612 -24.45 -17.63 -46.09
C ASP A 612 -23.22 -18.09 -45.28
N ASP A 613 -22.01 -17.69 -45.72
CA ASP A 613 -20.67 -18.05 -45.24
C ASP A 613 -19.72 -17.06 -45.92
N SER A 614 -19.48 -15.94 -45.25
CA SER A 614 -18.91 -14.74 -45.86
C SER A 614 -17.37 -14.78 -46.06
N ASP A 615 -16.66 -15.70 -45.41
CA ASP A 615 -15.19 -15.85 -45.43
C ASP A 615 -14.66 -17.16 -46.03
N ASP A 616 -15.54 -18.10 -46.34
CA ASP A 616 -15.26 -19.41 -46.93
C ASP A 616 -14.52 -20.40 -46.00
N ASP A 617 -14.64 -20.26 -44.68
CA ASP A 617 -14.12 -21.16 -43.63
C ASP A 617 -14.94 -22.46 -43.52
N GLY A 618 -16.20 -22.44 -43.98
CA GLY A 618 -17.12 -23.57 -43.91
C GLY A 618 -18.19 -23.52 -42.83
N LEU A 619 -18.25 -22.52 -41.96
CA LEU A 619 -19.37 -22.24 -41.07
C LEU A 619 -20.43 -21.36 -41.77
N LEU A 620 -21.35 -20.76 -41.03
CA LEU A 620 -22.41 -19.90 -41.58
C LEU A 620 -22.51 -18.66 -40.71
N ASP A 621 -22.71 -17.49 -41.31
CA ASP A 621 -22.69 -16.22 -40.57
C ASP A 621 -23.63 -16.21 -39.34
N GLY A 622 -24.89 -16.66 -39.47
CA GLY A 622 -25.83 -16.78 -38.33
C GLY A 622 -25.71 -18.04 -37.46
N SER A 623 -24.75 -18.93 -37.73
CA SER A 623 -24.30 -19.94 -36.75
C SER A 623 -23.10 -19.48 -35.97
N GLU A 624 -22.42 -18.48 -36.52
CA GLU A 624 -21.29 -17.79 -35.94
C GLU A 624 -21.80 -16.68 -35.02
N ASP A 625 -22.81 -15.87 -35.40
CA ASP A 625 -23.66 -15.06 -34.48
C ASP A 625 -24.94 -15.82 -34.10
N ALA A 626 -24.92 -16.47 -32.93
CA ALA A 626 -25.95 -17.40 -32.48
C ALA A 626 -27.03 -16.74 -31.61
N ASP A 627 -26.73 -15.63 -30.93
CA ASP A 627 -27.71 -14.90 -30.14
C ASP A 627 -28.49 -13.85 -30.97
N HIS A 628 -27.95 -13.51 -32.13
CA HIS A 628 -28.48 -12.61 -33.15
C HIS A 628 -28.71 -11.20 -32.61
N ASP A 629 -27.73 -10.65 -31.92
CA ASP A 629 -27.70 -9.23 -31.58
C ASP A 629 -26.83 -8.40 -32.54
N GLY A 630 -25.98 -9.06 -33.34
CA GLY A 630 -25.09 -8.45 -34.34
C GLY A 630 -23.85 -7.82 -33.76
N ALA A 631 -23.54 -8.14 -32.52
CA ALA A 631 -22.23 -8.06 -31.93
C ALA A 631 -21.61 -9.46 -31.94
N LEU A 632 -20.28 -9.52 -31.96
CA LEU A 632 -19.57 -10.77 -31.70
C LEU A 632 -19.62 -10.99 -30.19
N GLY A 633 -20.36 -11.99 -29.73
CA GLY A 633 -20.48 -12.32 -28.30
C GLY A 633 -19.49 -13.39 -27.84
N LEU A 634 -19.34 -13.54 -26.52
CA LEU A 634 -18.51 -14.61 -25.92
C LEU A 634 -18.96 -16.01 -26.42
N GLY A 635 -18.11 -16.67 -27.21
CA GLY A 635 -18.33 -18.02 -27.77
C GLY A 635 -18.85 -18.07 -29.22
N GLU A 636 -18.73 -16.96 -29.96
CA GLU A 636 -19.07 -16.79 -31.38
C GLU A 636 -17.79 -16.71 -32.25
N THR A 637 -17.89 -16.99 -33.56
CA THR A 637 -16.74 -16.92 -34.51
C THR A 637 -16.94 -15.75 -35.48
N ASP A 638 -15.86 -15.16 -36.00
CA ASP A 638 -16.02 -14.03 -36.93
C ASP A 638 -16.38 -14.56 -38.32
N ALA A 639 -17.65 -14.47 -38.66
CA ALA A 639 -18.23 -14.79 -39.97
C ALA A 639 -17.59 -14.05 -41.17
N THR A 640 -16.57 -13.22 -40.96
CA THR A 640 -15.77 -12.56 -42.00
C THR A 640 -14.30 -12.99 -42.04
N ALA A 641 -13.87 -13.91 -41.18
CA ALA A 641 -12.52 -14.44 -41.04
C ALA A 641 -12.45 -15.96 -41.32
N PHE A 642 -11.45 -16.38 -42.10
CA PHE A 642 -11.31 -17.81 -42.44
C PHE A 642 -10.78 -18.68 -41.27
N ASP A 643 -10.16 -18.02 -40.30
CA ASP A 643 -9.25 -18.50 -39.27
C ASP A 643 -9.31 -17.43 -38.19
N SER A 644 -10.20 -17.63 -37.23
CA SER A 644 -10.64 -16.63 -36.27
C SER A 644 -9.60 -16.38 -35.18
N ASP A 645 -8.92 -17.42 -34.68
CA ASP A 645 -7.83 -17.29 -33.71
C ASP A 645 -6.47 -17.00 -34.36
N GLY A 646 -6.12 -17.64 -35.49
CA GLY A 646 -4.90 -17.33 -36.25
C GLY A 646 -3.76 -18.34 -36.13
N ASP A 647 -4.01 -19.52 -35.56
CA ASP A 647 -3.05 -20.62 -35.40
C ASP A 647 -2.59 -21.23 -36.75
N GLY A 648 -3.36 -20.98 -37.83
CA GLY A 648 -3.12 -21.44 -39.19
C GLY A 648 -3.98 -22.60 -39.68
N LEU A 649 -5.01 -23.01 -38.93
CA LEU A 649 -6.05 -23.95 -39.32
C LEU A 649 -7.24 -23.25 -39.94
N GLY A 650 -8.37 -23.03 -39.28
CA GLY A 650 -9.52 -22.34 -39.86
C GLY A 650 -10.82 -23.00 -39.50
N ASP A 651 -11.84 -22.19 -39.24
CA ASP A 651 -12.78 -22.47 -38.15
C ASP A 651 -13.67 -23.67 -38.43
N GLY A 652 -14.11 -23.82 -39.68
CA GLY A 652 -14.79 -25.01 -40.12
C GLY A 652 -13.93 -26.28 -40.04
N GLN A 653 -12.63 -26.21 -40.30
CA GLN A 653 -11.72 -27.36 -40.18
C GLN A 653 -11.66 -27.82 -38.72
N GLU A 654 -11.53 -26.87 -37.81
CA GLU A 654 -11.34 -27.04 -36.37
C GLU A 654 -12.61 -27.52 -35.68
N SER A 655 -13.76 -26.98 -36.10
CA SER A 655 -15.11 -27.50 -35.82
C SER A 655 -15.36 -28.94 -36.34
N GLY A 656 -14.37 -29.56 -36.99
CA GLY A 656 -14.42 -30.93 -37.49
C GLY A 656 -15.23 -31.08 -38.77
N LEU A 657 -15.43 -29.98 -39.50
CA LEU A 657 -16.13 -30.03 -40.76
C LEU A 657 -15.25 -30.70 -41.80
N THR A 658 -15.59 -31.96 -42.07
CA THR A 658 -15.01 -32.63 -43.24
C THR A 658 -15.46 -32.00 -44.59
N ALA A 659 -16.37 -31.02 -44.54
CA ALA A 659 -16.90 -30.19 -45.63
C ALA A 659 -17.77 -29.05 -45.03
N GLY A 660 -17.63 -27.81 -45.50
CA GLY A 660 -18.46 -26.68 -45.05
C GLY A 660 -19.98 -26.89 -45.08
N GLU A 661 -20.64 -26.21 -44.14
CA GLU A 661 -22.06 -26.24 -43.82
C GLU A 661 -22.90 -25.46 -44.84
N GLY A 662 -22.35 -24.34 -45.30
CA GLY A 662 -22.89 -23.37 -46.25
C GLY A 662 -22.98 -23.81 -47.69
N SER A 663 -23.73 -23.02 -48.45
CA SER A 663 -23.92 -23.26 -49.88
C SER A 663 -23.01 -22.41 -50.74
N ASP A 664 -22.48 -21.33 -50.18
CA ASP A 664 -21.59 -20.40 -50.85
C ASP A 664 -20.08 -20.52 -50.48
N THR A 665 -19.67 -21.31 -49.46
CA THR A 665 -18.26 -21.69 -49.13
C THR A 665 -17.35 -22.10 -50.34
N ASP A 666 -16.20 -21.44 -50.53
CA ASP A 666 -15.16 -21.77 -51.53
C ASP A 666 -14.25 -22.92 -51.05
N ALA A 667 -14.64 -24.15 -51.42
CA ALA A 667 -13.87 -25.39 -51.21
C ALA A 667 -12.45 -25.46 -51.86
N THR A 668 -11.87 -24.36 -52.34
CA THR A 668 -10.44 -24.26 -52.68
C THR A 668 -9.63 -23.44 -51.68
N VAL A 669 -10.32 -22.71 -50.81
CA VAL A 669 -9.81 -22.05 -49.61
C VAL A 669 -9.99 -23.05 -48.47
N PHE A 670 -11.23 -23.47 -48.20
CA PHE A 670 -11.54 -24.48 -47.18
C PHE A 670 -10.76 -25.80 -47.31
N VAL A 671 -10.10 -26.19 -46.22
CA VAL A 671 -9.42 -27.46 -46.04
C VAL A 671 -10.18 -28.27 -45.00
N GLY A 672 -11.03 -29.19 -45.46
CA GLY A 672 -11.83 -29.98 -44.51
C GLY A 672 -11.01 -31.02 -43.76
N ASP A 673 -11.30 -31.12 -42.47
CA ASP A 673 -10.66 -32.02 -41.52
C ASP A 673 -10.80 -33.51 -41.94
N THR A 674 -9.70 -34.26 -41.77
CA THR A 674 -9.60 -35.67 -42.12
C THR A 674 -9.88 -36.66 -40.98
N ASP A 675 -9.85 -36.24 -39.71
CA ASP A 675 -10.32 -36.97 -38.54
C ASP A 675 -11.17 -36.09 -37.58
N PRO A 676 -12.50 -35.98 -37.80
CA PRO A 676 -13.44 -35.13 -37.03
C PRO A 676 -13.78 -35.65 -35.63
N ALA A 677 -12.78 -36.21 -34.98
CA ALA A 677 -12.72 -36.52 -33.58
C ALA A 677 -11.54 -35.82 -32.89
N THR A 678 -10.66 -35.15 -33.65
CA THR A 678 -9.57 -34.27 -33.21
C THR A 678 -9.92 -32.87 -33.71
N THR A 679 -10.94 -32.29 -33.07
CA THR A 679 -11.47 -30.94 -33.33
C THR A 679 -10.87 -30.01 -32.28
N THR A 680 -10.38 -28.87 -32.70
CA THR A 680 -9.86 -27.78 -31.86
C THR A 680 -10.93 -26.70 -31.72
N ASP A 681 -10.75 -25.78 -30.78
CA ASP A 681 -11.65 -24.63 -30.62
C ASP A 681 -11.24 -23.54 -31.61
N PRO A 682 -12.07 -23.18 -32.62
CA PRO A 682 -11.71 -22.17 -33.63
C PRO A 682 -11.41 -20.74 -33.14
N GLY A 683 -11.56 -20.50 -31.85
CA GLY A 683 -11.36 -19.20 -31.21
C GLY A 683 -10.27 -19.21 -30.14
N SER A 684 -9.37 -20.21 -30.13
CA SER A 684 -8.25 -20.32 -29.18
C SER A 684 -7.04 -20.95 -29.87
N GLU A 685 -5.93 -20.22 -29.95
CA GLU A 685 -4.74 -20.67 -30.70
C GLU A 685 -4.02 -21.89 -30.06
N ASP A 686 -4.24 -22.16 -28.77
CA ASP A 686 -3.79 -23.35 -28.03
C ASP A 686 -4.96 -24.02 -27.29
N SER A 687 -5.54 -25.06 -27.91
CA SER A 687 -6.71 -25.74 -27.36
C SER A 687 -6.47 -26.52 -26.06
N ASP A 688 -5.24 -26.70 -25.59
CA ASP A 688 -4.96 -27.50 -24.39
C ASP A 688 -4.09 -26.87 -23.30
N GLY A 689 -3.62 -25.64 -23.52
CA GLY A 689 -3.05 -24.74 -22.50
C GLY A 689 -1.72 -25.25 -21.99
N ASP A 690 -0.86 -25.68 -22.92
CA ASP A 690 0.49 -26.16 -22.61
C ASP A 690 1.60 -25.34 -23.25
N THR A 691 1.21 -24.25 -23.91
CA THR A 691 1.99 -23.24 -24.62
C THR A 691 2.48 -23.63 -26.03
N LEU A 692 1.89 -24.68 -26.65
CA LEU A 692 2.22 -25.16 -28.01
C LEU A 692 1.03 -25.16 -29.00
N LEU A 693 0.96 -24.13 -29.86
CA LEU A 693 -0.15 -23.89 -30.80
C LEU A 693 -0.63 -25.08 -31.67
N ASP A 694 -1.95 -25.18 -31.83
CA ASP A 694 -2.68 -26.27 -32.51
C ASP A 694 -2.18 -26.54 -33.95
N GLY A 695 -1.94 -25.48 -34.73
CA GLY A 695 -1.40 -25.55 -36.08
C GLY A 695 0.07 -25.98 -36.16
N ASP A 696 0.87 -25.72 -35.11
CA ASP A 696 2.26 -26.20 -34.97
C ASP A 696 2.31 -27.67 -34.51
N GLU A 697 1.28 -28.11 -33.79
CA GLU A 697 1.03 -29.50 -33.42
C GLU A 697 0.45 -30.34 -34.57
N ASP A 698 -0.49 -29.82 -35.39
CA ASP A 698 -0.92 -30.36 -36.69
C ASP A 698 -0.17 -29.72 -37.87
N ALA A 699 1.16 -29.71 -37.80
CA ALA A 699 2.04 -29.03 -38.77
C ALA A 699 1.86 -29.40 -40.27
N ASP A 700 1.06 -30.42 -40.60
CA ASP A 700 0.71 -30.77 -41.99
C ASP A 700 -0.70 -30.33 -42.44
N GLY A 701 -1.52 -29.82 -41.50
CA GLY A 701 -2.78 -29.10 -41.67
C GLY A 701 -3.86 -29.97 -42.28
N ASP A 702 -3.99 -31.21 -41.79
CA ASP A 702 -4.97 -32.17 -42.28
C ASP A 702 -6.01 -32.61 -41.23
N GLY A 703 -6.01 -31.95 -40.07
CA GLY A 703 -6.95 -32.10 -38.96
C GLY A 703 -6.78 -33.44 -38.24
N ALA A 704 -5.61 -34.07 -38.31
CA ALA A 704 -5.42 -35.40 -37.74
C ALA A 704 -4.02 -35.65 -37.18
N VAL A 705 -3.98 -35.97 -35.89
CA VAL A 705 -2.76 -36.31 -35.14
C VAL A 705 -1.99 -37.47 -35.78
N GLY A 706 -0.81 -37.17 -36.32
CA GLY A 706 0.01 -38.14 -37.01
C GLY A 706 0.89 -38.97 -36.08
N ALA A 707 2.16 -39.13 -36.44
CA ALA A 707 3.09 -40.00 -35.69
C ALA A 707 4.45 -39.35 -35.43
N THR A 708 4.52 -38.08 -35.77
CA THR A 708 5.66 -37.17 -35.61
C THR A 708 5.15 -35.77 -35.21
N GLU A 709 3.89 -35.72 -34.81
CA GLU A 709 3.05 -34.59 -34.42
C GLU A 709 2.54 -34.97 -33.03
N THR A 710 2.40 -33.96 -32.19
CA THR A 710 1.72 -33.97 -30.88
C THR A 710 0.21 -33.84 -31.10
N ASP A 711 -0.60 -33.95 -30.05
CA ASP A 711 -2.07 -34.01 -30.11
C ASP A 711 -2.64 -32.67 -29.60
N PRO A 712 -3.18 -31.78 -30.49
CA PRO A 712 -3.71 -30.42 -30.22
C PRO A 712 -4.84 -30.28 -29.19
N ASN A 713 -4.94 -31.18 -28.24
CA ASN A 713 -6.11 -31.42 -27.39
C ASN A 713 -5.70 -32.19 -26.11
N ASN A 714 -4.40 -32.39 -25.90
CA ASN A 714 -3.81 -33.06 -24.77
C ASN A 714 -2.35 -32.59 -24.55
N ALA A 715 -2.21 -31.62 -23.64
CA ALA A 715 -1.00 -31.06 -23.05
C ALA A 715 0.14 -32.03 -22.69
N ASP A 716 -0.08 -33.34 -22.63
CA ASP A 716 1.00 -34.33 -22.41
C ASP A 716 0.76 -35.53 -23.32
N THR A 717 1.11 -35.41 -24.62
CA THR A 717 0.85 -36.42 -25.67
C THR A 717 1.41 -37.78 -25.31
N ASP A 718 2.52 -37.80 -24.58
CA ASP A 718 3.27 -39.02 -24.30
C ASP A 718 2.91 -39.68 -22.95
N GLY A 719 2.22 -38.93 -22.10
CA GLY A 719 1.68 -39.31 -20.79
C GLY A 719 2.76 -39.40 -19.72
N GLY A 720 3.75 -38.52 -19.81
CA GLY A 720 4.88 -38.29 -18.93
C GLY A 720 4.52 -37.62 -17.60
N SER A 721 5.38 -36.73 -17.11
CA SER A 721 5.11 -35.90 -15.92
C SER A 721 5.37 -34.42 -16.14
N VAL A 722 5.51 -34.01 -17.41
CA VAL A 722 5.83 -32.67 -17.91
C VAL A 722 5.10 -32.59 -19.26
N ASP A 723 4.44 -31.48 -19.56
CA ASP A 723 3.66 -31.24 -20.77
C ASP A 723 4.52 -30.99 -22.03
N ASP A 724 3.90 -31.04 -23.20
CA ASP A 724 4.60 -31.06 -24.48
C ASP A 724 5.27 -29.71 -24.77
N GLY A 725 4.63 -28.58 -24.44
CA GLY A 725 5.20 -27.23 -24.55
C GLY A 725 6.40 -27.00 -23.63
N THR A 726 6.30 -27.31 -22.33
CA THR A 726 7.45 -27.32 -21.41
C THR A 726 8.56 -28.22 -21.93
N GLU A 727 8.22 -29.42 -22.43
CA GLU A 727 9.22 -30.34 -22.93
C GLU A 727 9.93 -29.79 -24.17
N VAL A 728 9.21 -29.15 -25.09
CA VAL A 728 9.80 -28.46 -26.25
C VAL A 728 10.68 -27.28 -25.79
N GLY A 729 10.25 -26.48 -24.81
CA GLY A 729 10.93 -25.34 -24.20
C GLY A 729 12.24 -25.70 -23.47
N ALA A 730 12.19 -26.73 -22.63
CA ALA A 730 13.34 -27.33 -21.95
C ALA A 730 14.26 -28.15 -22.89
N GLY A 731 13.83 -28.35 -24.14
CA GLY A 731 14.56 -29.05 -25.20
C GLY A 731 14.61 -30.57 -25.03
N MET A 732 13.59 -31.12 -24.37
CA MET A 732 13.23 -32.53 -24.21
C MET A 732 12.46 -33.01 -25.47
N ASP A 733 11.89 -34.22 -25.45
CA ASP A 733 11.26 -34.87 -26.62
C ASP A 733 9.80 -35.21 -26.26
N PRO A 734 8.79 -34.43 -26.71
CA PRO A 734 7.35 -34.50 -26.31
C PRO A 734 6.63 -35.79 -26.74
N LEU A 735 7.38 -36.81 -27.11
CA LEU A 735 6.89 -38.13 -27.53
C LEU A 735 7.68 -39.28 -26.86
N ASP A 736 8.55 -38.99 -25.88
CA ASP A 736 9.33 -39.95 -25.08
C ASP A 736 9.19 -39.74 -23.54
N PRO A 737 8.26 -40.46 -22.85
CA PRO A 737 7.83 -40.26 -21.45
C PRO A 737 8.85 -40.82 -20.42
N SER A 738 10.12 -40.73 -20.77
CA SER A 738 11.23 -41.16 -19.93
C SER A 738 12.39 -40.17 -19.94
N ASP A 739 12.20 -39.03 -20.59
CA ASP A 739 13.09 -37.89 -20.71
C ASP A 739 12.74 -36.82 -19.66
N ASP A 740 11.46 -36.71 -19.33
CA ASP A 740 10.80 -36.16 -18.14
C ASP A 740 11.44 -36.71 -16.83
N VAL A 741 12.63 -36.18 -16.54
CA VAL A 741 13.26 -36.16 -15.22
C VAL A 741 12.84 -34.84 -14.60
N PRO A 742 12.20 -34.83 -13.41
CA PRO A 742 11.47 -33.66 -12.94
C PRO A 742 12.43 -32.47 -12.79
N VAL A 743 12.30 -31.53 -13.73
CA VAL A 743 12.15 -30.11 -13.44
C VAL A 743 10.62 -29.98 -13.34
N ALA A 744 10.10 -29.48 -12.22
CA ALA A 744 8.73 -28.98 -12.24
C ALA A 744 8.82 -27.70 -13.05
N ASP A 745 8.03 -27.57 -14.12
CA ASP A 745 7.76 -26.22 -14.63
C ASP A 745 6.82 -25.53 -13.67
N THR A 746 6.96 -24.22 -13.59
CA THR A 746 6.34 -23.39 -12.56
C THR A 746 5.56 -22.22 -13.15
N ASP A 747 5.47 -22.02 -14.47
CA ASP A 747 4.84 -20.89 -15.20
C ASP A 747 4.18 -21.51 -16.44
N SER A 748 2.85 -21.46 -16.54
CA SER A 748 2.06 -22.46 -17.29
C SER A 748 1.30 -21.87 -18.49
N ASP A 749 1.23 -20.55 -18.61
CA ASP A 749 0.90 -19.75 -19.81
C ASP A 749 2.09 -18.99 -20.42
N ASP A 750 3.27 -19.02 -19.81
CA ASP A 750 4.46 -18.31 -20.30
C ASP A 750 4.26 -16.77 -20.38
N ASP A 751 3.33 -16.22 -19.59
CA ASP A 751 3.03 -14.78 -19.44
C ASP A 751 4.17 -14.04 -18.69
N GLY A 752 4.93 -14.80 -17.88
CA GLY A 752 6.03 -14.35 -17.03
C GLY A 752 5.88 -14.71 -15.55
N LEU A 753 4.68 -15.05 -15.11
CA LEU A 753 4.27 -15.45 -13.77
C LEU A 753 4.28 -16.97 -13.59
N ASP A 754 4.61 -17.40 -12.37
CA ASP A 754 4.61 -18.83 -12.04
C ASP A 754 3.18 -19.27 -11.60
N ASP A 755 2.66 -20.48 -11.93
CA ASP A 755 1.32 -21.00 -11.59
C ASP A 755 0.94 -20.88 -10.10
N ASP A 756 1.95 -20.92 -9.20
CA ASP A 756 1.75 -20.76 -7.76
C ASP A 756 1.58 -19.29 -7.31
N ILE A 757 1.85 -18.33 -8.18
CA ILE A 757 1.61 -16.88 -8.02
C ILE A 757 0.30 -16.47 -8.70
N GLU A 758 -0.03 -17.00 -9.86
CA GLU A 758 -1.32 -16.76 -10.53
C GLU A 758 -2.49 -17.28 -9.67
N ALA A 759 -2.28 -18.40 -8.98
CA ALA A 759 -3.21 -18.89 -7.97
C ALA A 759 -3.36 -17.99 -6.71
N LEU A 760 -2.46 -17.01 -6.47
CA LEU A 760 -2.50 -16.02 -5.38
C LEU A 760 -3.24 -14.73 -5.81
N LEU A 761 -3.08 -14.31 -7.07
CA LEU A 761 -3.80 -13.18 -7.70
C LEU A 761 -5.26 -13.52 -8.00
N GLY A 762 -5.53 -14.78 -8.37
CA GLY A 762 -6.86 -15.20 -8.82
C GLY A 762 -7.04 -15.15 -10.35
N THR A 763 -5.98 -14.76 -11.06
CA THR A 763 -5.77 -14.98 -12.50
C THR A 763 -5.63 -16.49 -12.79
N ASP A 764 -5.92 -16.90 -14.02
CA ASP A 764 -5.85 -18.33 -14.37
C ASP A 764 -4.40 -18.68 -14.76
N PRO A 765 -3.76 -19.68 -14.13
CA PRO A 765 -2.38 -20.08 -14.42
C PRO A 765 -2.01 -20.50 -15.85
N ASN A 766 -2.92 -20.29 -16.80
CA ASN A 766 -2.80 -20.68 -18.19
C ASN A 766 -3.48 -19.63 -19.09
N ASP A 767 -3.63 -18.40 -18.61
CA ASP A 767 -4.25 -17.24 -19.24
C ASP A 767 -3.28 -16.05 -19.10
N ASP A 768 -2.69 -15.62 -20.22
CA ASP A 768 -1.55 -14.69 -20.19
C ASP A 768 -1.95 -13.21 -20.07
N ASP A 769 -3.24 -12.89 -20.17
CA ASP A 769 -3.91 -11.60 -19.95
C ASP A 769 -5.38 -11.86 -19.58
N SER A 770 -5.63 -12.11 -18.30
CA SER A 770 -6.87 -12.56 -17.69
C SER A 770 -8.01 -11.53 -17.75
N ASP A 771 -7.76 -10.29 -18.22
CA ASP A 771 -8.76 -9.22 -18.31
C ASP A 771 -8.84 -8.44 -19.63
N ASP A 772 -7.93 -8.76 -20.56
CA ASP A 772 -7.88 -8.31 -21.95
C ASP A 772 -7.63 -6.81 -22.15
N ASP A 773 -7.07 -6.12 -21.16
CA ASP A 773 -6.87 -4.68 -21.23
C ASP A 773 -5.93 -4.22 -22.33
N GLY A 774 -5.02 -5.08 -22.77
CA GLY A 774 -3.81 -4.64 -23.46
C GLY A 774 -2.49 -5.19 -22.94
N LEU A 775 -2.41 -5.56 -21.67
CA LEU A 775 -1.22 -5.88 -20.88
C LEU A 775 -1.29 -7.34 -20.40
N LEU A 776 -0.18 -8.09 -20.44
CA LEU A 776 -0.15 -9.47 -19.92
C LEU A 776 -0.31 -9.50 -18.39
N ASP A 777 -0.88 -10.56 -17.80
CA ASP A 777 -0.96 -10.81 -16.35
C ASP A 777 0.39 -10.57 -15.64
N GLY A 778 1.47 -11.13 -16.18
CA GLY A 778 2.83 -10.95 -15.67
C GLY A 778 3.48 -9.61 -16.04
N SER A 779 2.88 -8.83 -16.93
CA SER A 779 3.25 -7.44 -17.24
C SER A 779 2.49 -6.43 -16.38
N GLU A 780 1.30 -6.79 -15.95
CA GLU A 780 0.47 -6.08 -14.99
C GLU A 780 0.98 -6.31 -13.56
N ASP A 781 1.29 -7.54 -13.17
CA ASP A 781 2.10 -7.87 -11.99
C ASP A 781 3.61 -7.91 -12.37
N ALA A 782 4.18 -6.79 -12.79
CA ALA A 782 5.53 -6.75 -13.38
C ALA A 782 6.70 -7.21 -12.49
N ASP A 783 6.50 -7.35 -11.16
CA ASP A 783 7.50 -7.88 -10.24
C ASP A 783 7.27 -9.35 -9.78
N HIS A 784 6.18 -9.94 -10.29
CA HIS A 784 5.74 -11.32 -10.18
C HIS A 784 5.64 -11.76 -8.71
N ASP A 785 5.00 -10.96 -7.85
CA ASP A 785 4.86 -11.24 -6.40
C ASP A 785 3.44 -11.59 -5.95
N GLY A 786 2.46 -11.49 -6.87
CA GLY A 786 1.09 -11.94 -6.73
C GLY A 786 0.17 -10.98 -5.99
N ALA A 787 0.49 -9.68 -5.95
CA ALA A 787 -0.33 -8.65 -5.32
C ALA A 787 -0.31 -7.32 -6.11
N LEU A 788 -1.47 -6.66 -6.23
CA LEU A 788 -1.59 -5.35 -6.89
C LEU A 788 -0.77 -4.27 -6.16
N GLY A 789 0.32 -3.82 -6.77
CA GLY A 789 1.26 -2.83 -6.24
C GLY A 789 1.12 -1.42 -6.83
N ALA A 790 2.05 -0.52 -6.47
CA ALA A 790 1.99 0.88 -6.89
C ALA A 790 2.58 1.08 -8.30
N GLY A 791 1.70 1.26 -9.29
CA GLY A 791 2.04 1.42 -10.70
C GLY A 791 1.93 0.12 -11.52
N GLU A 792 1.05 -0.77 -11.08
CA GLU A 792 0.61 -2.05 -11.65
C GLU A 792 -0.92 -1.96 -11.82
N SER A 793 -1.49 -2.59 -12.84
CA SER A 793 -2.93 -2.74 -13.08
C SER A 793 -3.40 -4.10 -12.55
N ASP A 794 -4.70 -4.22 -12.29
CA ASP A 794 -5.30 -5.46 -11.79
C ASP A 794 -5.64 -6.35 -12.95
N ALA A 795 -4.78 -7.34 -13.20
CA ALA A 795 -4.89 -8.36 -14.26
C ALA A 795 -6.22 -9.16 -14.31
N THR A 796 -7.21 -8.85 -13.48
CA THR A 796 -8.55 -9.44 -13.53
C THR A 796 -9.64 -8.44 -13.91
N GLU A 797 -9.30 -7.17 -14.18
CA GLU A 797 -10.21 -6.06 -14.48
C GLU A 797 -9.65 -5.10 -15.56
N PHE A 798 -10.16 -5.21 -16.78
CA PHE A 798 -9.87 -4.41 -17.99
C PHE A 798 -9.61 -2.88 -17.85
N ASP A 799 -10.24 -2.30 -16.84
CA ASP A 799 -10.26 -0.86 -16.53
C ASP A 799 -10.16 -0.75 -15.00
N THR A 800 -8.93 -0.70 -14.49
CA THR A 800 -8.62 -0.85 -13.06
C THR A 800 -9.20 0.30 -12.23
N ASP A 801 -9.44 1.46 -12.84
CA ASP A 801 -9.96 2.65 -12.16
C ASP A 801 -11.40 3.07 -12.57
N GLY A 802 -11.95 2.46 -13.62
CA GLY A 802 -13.35 2.51 -14.02
C GLY A 802 -13.75 3.77 -14.80
N ASP A 803 -12.82 4.43 -15.49
CA ASP A 803 -13.02 5.73 -16.14
C ASP A 803 -13.47 5.65 -17.61
N GLY A 804 -13.37 4.45 -18.20
CA GLY A 804 -13.79 4.14 -19.56
C GLY A 804 -12.69 4.16 -20.62
N LEU A 805 -11.42 4.40 -20.26
CA LEU A 805 -10.25 4.00 -21.05
C LEU A 805 -9.69 2.70 -20.48
N GLY A 806 -9.30 1.76 -21.33
CA GLY A 806 -8.67 0.53 -20.84
C GLY A 806 -7.20 0.76 -20.49
N ASP A 807 -6.73 0.09 -19.45
CA ASP A 807 -5.39 0.16 -18.88
C ASP A 807 -4.25 0.05 -19.94
N GLY A 808 -4.45 -0.78 -20.98
CA GLY A 808 -3.56 -0.84 -22.14
C GLY A 808 -3.59 0.40 -23.05
N GLN A 809 -4.75 1.02 -23.26
CA GLN A 809 -4.88 2.27 -24.02
C GLN A 809 -4.16 3.41 -23.31
N GLU A 810 -4.31 3.48 -22.00
CA GLU A 810 -3.75 4.50 -21.13
C GLU A 810 -2.24 4.37 -21.00
N SER A 811 -1.76 3.13 -20.97
CA SER A 811 -0.36 2.76 -21.13
C SER A 811 0.22 3.11 -22.51
N GLY A 812 -0.60 3.63 -23.42
CA GLY A 812 -0.22 4.17 -24.73
C GLY A 812 0.08 3.12 -25.76
N LEU A 813 -0.47 1.93 -25.58
CA LEU A 813 -0.28 0.86 -26.51
C LEU A 813 -1.05 1.19 -27.78
N ILE A 814 -0.33 1.17 -28.89
CA ILE A 814 -0.92 1.34 -30.23
C ILE A 814 -1.27 -0.02 -30.86
N ALA A 815 -1.14 -1.06 -30.03
CA ALA A 815 -1.31 -2.51 -30.18
C ALA A 815 -0.88 -3.18 -28.84
N ALA A 816 -1.64 -4.15 -28.32
CA ALA A 816 -1.45 -4.91 -27.06
C ALA A 816 -0.10 -5.65 -26.90
N GLU A 817 0.20 -6.14 -25.68
CA GLU A 817 1.38 -6.92 -25.28
C GLU A 817 1.18 -8.44 -25.31
N GLY A 818 0.05 -8.95 -24.81
CA GLY A 818 -0.30 -10.37 -24.73
C GLY A 818 -0.96 -10.92 -25.97
N ASP A 819 -0.98 -12.24 -26.06
CA ASP A 819 -1.59 -12.94 -27.19
C ASP A 819 -3.01 -13.42 -26.83
N ASP A 820 -3.35 -13.60 -25.54
CA ASP A 820 -4.76 -13.76 -25.07
C ASP A 820 -5.50 -12.41 -24.99
N THR A 821 -4.79 -11.28 -24.84
CA THR A 821 -5.35 -9.91 -24.87
C THR A 821 -6.29 -9.66 -26.07
N ASP A 822 -7.58 -9.57 -25.83
CA ASP A 822 -8.55 -9.26 -26.87
C ASP A 822 -8.33 -7.83 -27.43
N ALA A 823 -7.68 -7.73 -28.60
CA ALA A 823 -7.40 -6.47 -29.32
C ALA A 823 -8.67 -5.70 -29.80
N THR A 824 -9.87 -6.19 -29.49
CA THR A 824 -11.16 -5.49 -29.59
C THR A 824 -11.63 -4.88 -28.28
N VAL A 825 -11.22 -5.44 -27.14
CA VAL A 825 -11.37 -4.95 -25.77
C VAL A 825 -10.27 -3.92 -25.50
N PHE A 826 -9.01 -4.27 -25.72
CA PHE A 826 -7.87 -3.36 -25.81
C PHE A 826 -8.03 -2.29 -26.91
N VAL A 827 -7.94 -1.01 -26.55
CA VAL A 827 -8.06 0.11 -27.48
C VAL A 827 -6.69 0.75 -27.77
N ALA A 828 -6.34 0.86 -29.05
CA ALA A 828 -5.02 1.36 -29.45
C ALA A 828 -4.91 2.90 -29.42
N ASP A 829 -3.97 3.43 -28.65
CA ASP A 829 -3.66 4.86 -28.57
C ASP A 829 -3.27 5.46 -29.96
N GLY A 830 -4.04 6.45 -30.40
CA GLY A 830 -3.94 7.15 -31.67
C GLY A 830 -2.79 8.16 -31.73
N ASP A 831 -2.23 8.56 -30.58
CA ASP A 831 -1.04 9.39 -30.42
C ASP A 831 -0.31 9.06 -29.10
N PRO A 832 0.64 8.08 -29.08
CA PRO A 832 1.34 7.52 -27.89
C PRO A 832 2.28 8.48 -27.15
N SER A 833 1.81 9.68 -26.90
CA SER A 833 2.37 10.78 -26.14
C SER A 833 1.32 11.50 -25.29
N THR A 834 0.08 11.01 -25.30
CA THR A 834 -1.09 11.43 -24.50
C THR A 834 -1.55 10.29 -23.57
N THR A 835 -0.60 9.45 -23.13
CA THR A 835 -0.77 8.34 -22.18
C THR A 835 -1.20 8.83 -20.80
N THR A 836 -2.09 8.11 -20.14
CA THR A 836 -2.63 8.33 -18.80
C THR A 836 -2.17 7.21 -17.85
N ASP A 837 -2.61 7.18 -16.58
CA ASP A 837 -2.17 6.20 -15.57
C ASP A 837 -3.34 5.23 -15.25
N PRO A 838 -3.25 3.93 -15.60
CA PRO A 838 -4.34 2.94 -15.45
C PRO A 838 -4.97 2.77 -14.06
N GLY A 839 -4.30 3.25 -13.01
CA GLY A 839 -4.82 3.19 -11.64
C GLY A 839 -5.38 4.53 -11.13
N ALA A 840 -5.66 5.49 -12.01
CA ALA A 840 -6.11 6.84 -11.68
C ALA A 840 -7.02 7.49 -12.75
N ALA A 841 -8.34 7.38 -12.54
CA ALA A 841 -9.42 7.85 -13.42
C ALA A 841 -9.44 9.35 -13.82
N ASP A 842 -8.51 10.18 -13.31
CA ASP A 842 -8.30 11.60 -13.67
C ASP A 842 -6.80 11.91 -13.56
N SER A 843 -6.10 11.82 -14.70
CA SER A 843 -4.64 11.88 -14.78
C SER A 843 -4.04 13.25 -14.48
N ASP A 844 -4.82 14.33 -14.61
CA ASP A 844 -4.32 15.70 -14.42
C ASP A 844 -4.94 16.49 -13.24
N GLY A 845 -5.97 15.92 -12.62
CA GLY A 845 -6.55 16.31 -11.33
C GLY A 845 -7.53 17.47 -11.44
N ASP A 846 -8.23 17.58 -12.56
CA ASP A 846 -9.15 18.68 -12.87
C ASP A 846 -10.64 18.32 -12.74
N THR A 847 -10.92 17.08 -12.33
CA THR A 847 -12.22 16.45 -12.05
C THR A 847 -13.04 16.01 -13.27
N LEU A 848 -12.50 16.13 -14.48
CA LEU A 848 -13.02 15.48 -15.68
C LEU A 848 -12.25 14.18 -15.92
N LEU A 849 -12.95 13.06 -16.12
CA LEU A 849 -12.31 11.74 -16.25
C LEU A 849 -11.58 11.61 -17.59
N ASP A 850 -10.48 10.85 -17.64
CA ASP A 850 -9.63 10.76 -18.83
C ASP A 850 -10.44 10.23 -20.04
N GLY A 851 -11.34 9.27 -19.79
CA GLY A 851 -12.31 8.78 -20.79
C GLY A 851 -13.37 9.79 -21.25
N ASP A 852 -13.79 10.72 -20.39
CA ASP A 852 -14.70 11.82 -20.77
C ASP A 852 -13.98 12.87 -21.64
N GLU A 853 -12.67 13.03 -21.43
CA GLU A 853 -11.81 13.97 -22.14
C GLU A 853 -11.37 13.47 -23.51
N ASP A 854 -10.94 12.21 -23.60
CA ASP A 854 -10.78 11.48 -24.85
C ASP A 854 -12.11 10.88 -25.28
N SER A 855 -13.15 11.73 -25.44
CA SER A 855 -14.50 11.23 -25.66
C SER A 855 -14.70 10.48 -27.00
N ASP A 856 -13.70 10.45 -27.89
CA ASP A 856 -13.71 9.55 -29.06
C ASP A 856 -12.86 8.28 -28.90
N GLY A 857 -12.28 8.09 -27.70
CA GLY A 857 -11.60 6.89 -27.21
C GLY A 857 -10.52 6.46 -28.16
N ASP A 858 -9.89 7.41 -28.87
CA ASP A 858 -8.89 7.10 -29.88
C ASP A 858 -7.47 7.33 -29.37
N GLY A 859 -7.31 7.58 -28.06
CA GLY A 859 -6.09 7.85 -27.31
C GLY A 859 -5.40 9.13 -27.73
N ALA A 860 -6.02 9.97 -28.57
CA ALA A 860 -5.40 11.16 -29.11
C ALA A 860 -6.29 12.39 -29.07
N VAL A 861 -5.78 13.42 -28.37
CA VAL A 861 -6.40 14.74 -28.30
C VAL A 861 -6.67 15.33 -29.69
N GLY A 862 -7.94 15.31 -30.10
CA GLY A 862 -8.36 15.74 -31.41
C GLY A 862 -8.59 17.25 -31.48
N ALA A 863 -9.71 17.68 -32.08
CA ALA A 863 -9.99 19.11 -32.28
C ALA A 863 -11.30 19.56 -31.62
N THR A 864 -11.89 18.64 -30.89
CA THR A 864 -13.18 18.71 -30.21
C THR A 864 -13.13 18.07 -28.83
N GLU A 865 -12.04 17.38 -28.50
CA GLU A 865 -11.65 16.84 -27.19
C GLU A 865 -10.80 17.83 -26.38
N THR A 866 -10.84 17.67 -25.06
CA THR A 866 -9.85 18.19 -24.10
C THR A 866 -8.64 17.25 -24.00
N ASP A 867 -7.57 17.63 -23.32
CA ASP A 867 -6.29 16.91 -23.25
C ASP A 867 -6.16 16.28 -21.85
N PRO A 868 -6.33 14.94 -21.69
CA PRO A 868 -6.35 14.24 -20.37
C PRO A 868 -5.10 14.41 -19.48
N ASN A 869 -4.07 15.08 -20.01
CA ASN A 869 -2.81 15.33 -19.32
C ASN A 869 -2.57 16.83 -19.07
N ASN A 870 -3.58 17.67 -19.30
CA ASN A 870 -3.53 19.09 -19.12
C ASN A 870 -4.91 19.69 -18.81
N ALA A 871 -5.13 19.89 -17.51
CA ALA A 871 -6.19 20.57 -16.77
C ALA A 871 -6.62 21.98 -17.24
N ASP A 872 -6.41 22.38 -18.49
CA ASP A 872 -6.82 23.66 -19.12
C ASP A 872 -6.39 23.58 -20.60
N THR A 873 -7.16 22.86 -21.42
CA THR A 873 -6.82 22.48 -22.79
C THR A 873 -6.66 23.69 -23.71
N ASP A 874 -7.48 24.71 -23.53
CA ASP A 874 -7.43 25.91 -24.36
C ASP A 874 -6.43 26.98 -23.89
N GLY A 875 -5.88 26.81 -22.68
CA GLY A 875 -4.88 27.64 -22.05
C GLY A 875 -5.46 28.97 -21.53
N GLY A 876 -6.69 28.90 -21.06
CA GLY A 876 -7.51 29.90 -20.41
C GLY A 876 -7.07 30.23 -18.99
N SER A 877 -8.03 30.37 -18.08
CA SER A 877 -7.80 30.68 -16.66
C SER A 877 -8.65 29.84 -15.70
N VAL A 878 -9.41 28.91 -16.25
CA VAL A 878 -10.28 27.94 -15.58
C VAL A 878 -9.93 26.59 -16.23
N ASP A 879 -9.92 25.53 -15.44
CA ASP A 879 -9.64 24.15 -15.88
C ASP A 879 -10.84 23.48 -16.55
N ASP A 880 -10.61 22.42 -17.31
CA ASP A 880 -11.59 21.85 -18.24
C ASP A 880 -12.78 21.25 -17.49
N GLY A 881 -12.54 20.53 -16.39
CA GLY A 881 -13.58 20.02 -15.48
C GLY A 881 -14.46 21.11 -14.86
N THR A 882 -13.88 22.21 -14.36
CA THR A 882 -14.68 23.36 -13.85
C THR A 882 -15.48 24.02 -14.98
N GLU A 883 -14.95 24.07 -16.19
CA GLU A 883 -15.67 24.62 -17.34
C GLU A 883 -16.86 23.73 -17.75
N VAL A 884 -16.69 22.41 -17.79
CA VAL A 884 -17.77 21.44 -18.06
C VAL A 884 -18.85 21.53 -16.99
N GLY A 885 -18.49 21.51 -15.69
CA GLY A 885 -19.44 21.63 -14.57
C GLY A 885 -20.19 22.97 -14.54
N ALA A 886 -19.57 24.05 -15.02
CA ALA A 886 -20.21 25.36 -15.16
C ALA A 886 -20.95 25.55 -16.50
N GLY A 887 -20.94 24.56 -17.39
CA GLY A 887 -21.55 24.60 -18.73
C GLY A 887 -20.91 25.60 -19.70
N MET A 888 -19.62 25.87 -19.50
CA MET A 888 -18.74 26.65 -20.39
C MET A 888 -18.12 25.72 -21.46
N ASP A 889 -17.44 26.27 -22.47
CA ASP A 889 -16.87 25.49 -23.58
C ASP A 889 -15.37 25.35 -23.34
N PRO A 890 -14.86 24.20 -22.84
CA PRO A 890 -13.46 24.01 -22.42
C PRO A 890 -12.43 24.14 -23.58
N LEU A 891 -12.92 24.39 -24.79
CA LEU A 891 -12.11 24.63 -25.99
C LEU A 891 -12.18 26.08 -26.49
N ASP A 892 -12.84 27.01 -25.77
CA ASP A 892 -12.93 28.45 -26.07
C ASP A 892 -12.52 29.35 -24.90
N ALA A 893 -11.22 29.66 -24.82
CA ALA A 893 -10.47 30.53 -23.88
C ALA A 893 -10.95 32.00 -23.76
N SER A 894 -12.14 32.29 -24.27
CA SER A 894 -12.79 33.57 -24.23
C SER A 894 -14.12 33.56 -23.48
N ASP A 895 -14.58 32.40 -23.02
CA ASP A 895 -15.73 32.25 -22.14
C ASP A 895 -15.43 31.74 -20.73
N ASP A 896 -14.19 31.33 -20.43
CA ASP A 896 -13.59 31.31 -19.09
C ASP A 896 -13.61 32.73 -18.50
N VAL A 897 -14.68 32.97 -17.75
CA VAL A 897 -14.81 34.15 -16.90
C VAL A 897 -14.39 33.72 -15.50
N PRO A 898 -13.20 34.11 -15.02
CA PRO A 898 -12.66 33.57 -13.79
C PRO A 898 -13.54 33.93 -12.59
N VAL A 899 -13.92 32.92 -11.82
CA VAL A 899 -14.41 33.05 -10.44
C VAL A 899 -13.16 33.09 -9.54
N GLY A 900 -12.96 34.19 -8.82
CA GLY A 900 -11.80 34.40 -7.97
C GLY A 900 -11.08 35.71 -8.28
N ASP A 901 -11.63 36.81 -7.79
CA ASP A 901 -10.94 38.09 -7.76
C ASP A 901 -10.17 38.19 -6.43
N PRO A 902 -8.82 38.15 -6.42
CA PRO A 902 -8.03 38.04 -5.19
C PRO A 902 -8.20 39.30 -4.32
N ASP A 903 -8.20 39.14 -2.99
CA ASP A 903 -8.06 40.23 -2.00
C ASP A 903 -6.57 40.31 -1.59
N THR A 904 -5.80 41.17 -2.27
CA THR A 904 -4.33 41.18 -2.17
C THR A 904 -3.80 41.72 -0.82
N ASP A 905 -4.60 42.46 -0.06
CA ASP A 905 -4.18 43.05 1.22
C ASP A 905 -4.99 42.59 2.45
N GLY A 906 -5.99 41.74 2.23
CA GLY A 906 -6.71 40.97 3.25
C GLY A 906 -7.65 41.83 4.08
N ASP A 907 -8.25 42.85 3.48
CA ASP A 907 -9.07 43.84 4.17
C ASP A 907 -10.58 43.65 4.01
N GLY A 908 -10.98 42.62 3.24
CA GLY A 908 -12.36 42.23 3.00
C GLY A 908 -12.97 42.82 1.73
N LEU A 909 -12.17 43.42 0.84
CA LEU A 909 -12.57 43.81 -0.52
C LEU A 909 -11.66 43.12 -1.54
N THR A 910 -12.24 42.61 -2.63
CA THR A 910 -11.42 42.03 -3.71
C THR A 910 -10.71 43.12 -4.54
N ASP A 911 -9.61 42.78 -5.21
CA ASP A 911 -8.82 43.67 -6.06
C ASP A 911 -9.67 44.45 -7.09
N ALA A 912 -10.71 43.83 -7.67
CA ALA A 912 -11.63 44.50 -8.59
C ALA A 912 -12.75 45.29 -7.88
N GLU A 913 -13.19 44.90 -6.69
CA GLU A 913 -14.05 45.73 -5.84
C GLU A 913 -13.33 47.01 -5.42
N GLU A 914 -12.08 46.89 -5.01
CA GLU A 914 -11.21 48.00 -4.69
C GLU A 914 -10.91 48.86 -5.92
N ALA A 915 -10.67 48.25 -7.08
CA ALA A 915 -10.55 48.99 -8.33
C ALA A 915 -11.85 49.74 -8.68
N ALA A 916 -13.02 49.20 -8.31
CA ALA A 916 -14.33 49.81 -8.53
C ALA A 916 -14.63 50.96 -7.54
N LEU A 917 -14.19 50.82 -6.29
CA LEU A 917 -14.32 51.81 -5.20
C LEU A 917 -13.22 52.89 -5.27
N GLY A 918 -12.09 52.56 -5.89
CA GLY A 918 -10.92 53.41 -6.08
C GLY A 918 -9.94 53.38 -4.91
N THR A 919 -9.97 52.32 -4.10
CA THR A 919 -9.02 51.96 -3.04
C THR A 919 -7.77 51.29 -3.66
N ASP A 920 -6.77 50.94 -2.85
CA ASP A 920 -5.44 50.49 -3.29
C ASP A 920 -5.19 49.04 -2.84
N PRO A 921 -5.26 48.05 -3.75
CA PRO A 921 -5.24 46.61 -3.39
C PRO A 921 -4.00 46.05 -2.70
N GLU A 922 -3.01 46.87 -2.41
CA GLU A 922 -1.81 46.45 -1.66
C GLU A 922 -1.75 47.15 -0.28
N ASN A 923 -2.85 47.79 0.16
CA ASN A 923 -2.89 48.63 1.34
C ASN A 923 -4.30 48.66 1.99
N PRO A 924 -4.49 47.94 3.11
CA PRO A 924 -5.80 47.66 3.71
C PRO A 924 -6.43 48.87 4.43
N ASP A 925 -5.93 50.10 4.22
CA ASP A 925 -6.48 51.38 4.72
C ASP A 925 -6.00 52.48 3.77
N THR A 926 -6.69 52.66 2.63
CA THR A 926 -6.26 53.52 1.51
C THR A 926 -6.04 54.97 1.90
N ASP A 927 -6.82 55.49 2.84
CA ASP A 927 -6.80 56.90 3.19
C ASP A 927 -6.05 57.25 4.50
N GLY A 928 -5.68 56.22 5.26
CA GLY A 928 -4.91 56.29 6.49
C GLY A 928 -5.72 56.83 7.67
N GLY A 929 -7.01 56.51 7.70
CA GLY A 929 -7.99 56.90 8.73
C GLY A 929 -7.89 56.06 10.00
N GLY A 930 -7.48 54.80 9.84
CA GLY A 930 -7.35 53.80 10.90
C GLY A 930 -8.55 52.85 11.03
N VAL A 931 -9.34 52.71 9.97
CA VAL A 931 -10.33 51.65 9.73
C VAL A 931 -10.04 51.13 8.32
N ASN A 932 -10.13 49.83 8.11
CA ASN A 932 -9.75 49.23 6.84
C ASN A 932 -10.80 49.50 5.74
N ASP A 933 -10.43 49.46 4.46
CA ASP A 933 -11.34 49.87 3.39
C ASP A 933 -12.58 48.97 3.33
N GLY A 934 -12.42 47.66 3.53
CA GLY A 934 -13.53 46.70 3.65
C GLY A 934 -14.45 46.94 4.84
N ASP A 935 -13.90 47.20 6.03
CA ASP A 935 -14.66 47.58 7.22
C ASP A 935 -15.47 48.86 7.00
N GLU A 936 -14.91 49.84 6.27
CA GLU A 936 -15.61 51.08 5.96
C GLU A 936 -16.74 50.87 4.95
N VAL A 937 -16.57 49.96 3.98
CA VAL A 937 -17.63 49.57 3.04
C VAL A 937 -18.76 48.84 3.76
N ALA A 938 -18.43 47.88 4.62
CA ALA A 938 -19.39 47.13 5.44
C ALA A 938 -20.17 48.06 6.39
N ALA A 939 -19.48 49.01 7.05
CA ALA A 939 -20.10 50.02 7.92
C ALA A 939 -20.82 51.15 7.15
N GLY A 940 -20.66 51.20 5.81
CA GLY A 940 -21.23 52.22 4.93
C GLY A 940 -20.64 53.63 5.11
N SER A 941 -19.43 53.75 5.67
CA SER A 941 -18.54 54.93 5.57
C SER A 941 -17.86 54.94 4.20
N ASN A 942 -16.98 55.92 3.95
CA ASN A 942 -16.36 56.08 2.64
C ASN A 942 -14.85 55.80 2.73
N PRO A 943 -14.34 54.73 2.09
CA PRO A 943 -12.95 54.25 2.19
C PRO A 943 -11.89 55.16 1.51
N LEU A 944 -12.25 56.42 1.27
CA LEU A 944 -11.39 57.44 0.67
C LEU A 944 -11.50 58.79 1.42
N ASP A 945 -12.17 58.82 2.58
CA ASP A 945 -12.29 59.96 3.48
C ASP A 945 -12.16 59.56 4.97
N GLY A 946 -10.90 59.43 5.43
CA GLY A 946 -10.43 59.17 6.81
C GLY A 946 -10.84 60.17 7.89
N THR A 947 -11.99 60.81 7.73
CA THR A 947 -12.66 61.66 8.69
C THR A 947 -14.10 61.24 8.97
N ASP A 948 -14.61 60.21 8.28
CA ASP A 948 -15.94 59.64 8.47
C ASP A 948 -15.98 58.18 8.93
N ASP A 949 -14.81 57.58 9.07
CA ASP A 949 -14.52 56.32 9.76
C ASP A 949 -15.20 56.34 11.13
N VAL A 950 -16.08 55.37 11.27
CA VAL A 950 -16.91 55.10 12.44
C VAL A 950 -16.34 53.84 13.07
N PRO A 951 -15.65 53.94 14.22
CA PRO A 951 -15.21 52.75 14.93
C PRO A 951 -16.45 51.98 15.39
N ASP A 952 -16.49 50.69 15.10
CA ASP A 952 -17.57 49.81 15.53
C ASP A 952 -17.66 49.76 17.07
N GLU A 953 -18.90 49.76 17.59
CA GLU A 953 -19.19 49.47 18.98
C GLU A 953 -19.64 48.01 19.07
N ASP A 954 -18.71 47.14 19.53
CA ASP A 954 -18.93 45.90 20.30
C ASP A 954 -18.49 44.57 19.65
N THR A 955 -17.18 44.29 19.61
CA THR A 955 -16.63 42.94 19.83
C THR A 955 -15.86 42.93 21.15
N GLY A 956 -16.30 42.07 22.07
CA GLY A 956 -15.79 42.00 23.43
C GLY A 956 -14.60 41.06 23.55
N THR A 957 -13.38 41.61 23.52
CA THR A 957 -12.23 41.05 24.24
C THR A 957 -11.90 41.96 25.43
N ASP A 958 -12.04 41.44 26.65
CA ASP A 958 -11.55 42.12 27.86
C ASP A 958 -10.09 41.76 28.11
N THR A 959 -9.15 42.58 27.62
CA THR A 959 -7.93 42.81 28.38
C THR A 959 -7.64 44.30 28.49
N GLY A 960 -7.67 44.76 29.73
CA GLY A 960 -7.61 46.17 30.06
C GLY A 960 -6.26 46.82 29.77
N THR A 961 -6.33 48.02 29.20
CA THR A 961 -5.29 49.04 29.30
C THR A 961 -3.89 48.61 28.85
N ASP A 962 -3.61 48.60 27.54
CA ASP A 962 -2.28 49.03 27.13
C ASP A 962 -2.26 49.99 25.95
N THR A 963 -1.33 50.92 26.08
CA THR A 963 -0.91 51.96 25.15
C THR A 963 0.52 51.64 24.74
N GLY A 964 0.84 50.35 24.67
CA GLY A 964 2.14 49.79 24.30
C GLY A 964 2.35 49.85 22.80
N THR A 965 3.60 49.95 22.39
CA THR A 965 4.00 49.66 21.01
C THR A 965 4.41 48.20 21.07
N ASP A 966 3.97 47.37 20.14
CA ASP A 966 4.50 46.01 19.90
C ASP A 966 5.32 46.16 18.60
N THR A 967 6.63 45.90 18.68
CA THR A 967 7.60 46.37 17.67
C THR A 967 8.00 45.26 16.68
N ASP A 968 7.93 44.00 17.10
CA ASP A 968 8.22 42.77 16.36
C ASP A 968 6.98 41.94 16.02
N GLY A 969 5.87 42.14 16.73
CA GLY A 969 4.56 41.62 16.35
C GLY A 969 4.32 40.16 16.73
N ASP A 970 4.88 39.71 17.85
CA ASP A 970 4.66 38.36 18.41
C ASP A 970 3.44 38.26 19.34
N GLY A 971 2.74 39.37 19.58
CA GLY A 971 1.58 39.40 20.48
C GLY A 971 1.88 39.88 21.90
N LEU A 972 3.13 40.24 22.23
CA LEU A 972 3.50 40.96 23.45
C LEU A 972 3.86 42.42 23.16
N THR A 973 3.45 43.37 24.02
CA THR A 973 3.90 44.76 23.83
C THR A 973 5.34 44.96 24.30
N ASP A 974 6.05 45.97 23.75
CA ASP A 974 7.39 46.45 24.18
C ASP A 974 7.52 46.60 25.72
N GLN A 975 6.40 46.84 26.39
CA GLN A 975 6.35 46.99 27.84
C GLN A 975 6.21 45.65 28.56
N GLU A 976 5.39 44.73 28.06
CA GLU A 976 5.23 43.36 28.57
C GLU A 976 6.52 42.57 28.39
N GLU A 977 7.12 42.67 27.21
CA GLU A 977 8.41 42.07 26.92
C GLU A 977 9.52 42.60 27.84
N ALA A 978 9.51 43.91 28.12
CA ALA A 978 10.44 44.49 29.09
C ALA A 978 10.19 44.03 30.55
N GLU A 979 9.00 43.51 30.85
CA GLU A 979 8.63 42.94 32.15
C GLU A 979 8.97 41.43 32.26
N LEU A 980 8.82 40.69 31.16
CA LEU A 980 9.14 39.26 31.03
C LEU A 980 10.65 39.02 30.86
N GLY A 981 11.35 39.94 30.17
CA GLY A 981 12.79 39.89 29.97
C GLY A 981 13.23 39.61 28.53
N THR A 982 12.26 39.58 27.62
CA THR A 982 12.38 39.40 26.17
C THR A 982 12.86 40.66 25.44
N ASP A 983 13.25 40.57 24.16
CA ASP A 983 13.74 41.71 23.35
C ASP A 983 12.63 42.23 22.41
N PRO A 984 12.13 43.48 22.60
CA PRO A 984 11.12 44.15 21.76
C PRO A 984 11.44 44.40 20.29
N ASN A 985 12.33 43.63 19.69
CA ASN A 985 12.60 43.66 18.25
C ASN A 985 12.96 42.25 17.72
N ASP A 986 12.74 41.20 18.50
CA ASP A 986 13.03 39.81 18.22
C ASP A 986 11.85 38.97 18.72
N PRO A 987 10.96 38.49 17.82
CA PRO A 987 9.72 37.81 18.22
C PRO A 987 9.94 36.44 18.88
N ASP A 988 11.19 35.98 18.99
CA ASP A 988 11.62 34.71 19.59
C ASP A 988 12.96 35.00 20.28
N THR A 989 12.92 35.30 21.59
CA THR A 989 14.05 35.88 22.32
C THR A 989 15.18 34.86 22.56
N ASP A 990 14.85 33.61 22.83
CA ASP A 990 15.84 32.57 23.14
C ASP A 990 16.20 31.67 21.96
N GLY A 991 15.39 31.64 20.91
CA GLY A 991 15.72 31.11 19.60
C GLY A 991 15.45 29.61 19.46
N ASP A 992 14.45 29.08 20.16
CA ASP A 992 14.15 27.66 20.19
C ASP A 992 13.10 27.21 19.16
N GLY A 993 12.35 28.17 18.60
CA GLY A 993 11.35 27.93 17.56
C GLY A 993 9.96 28.47 17.88
N LEU A 994 9.66 28.80 19.14
CA LEU A 994 8.38 29.42 19.54
C LEU A 994 8.53 30.94 19.68
N THR A 995 7.46 31.70 19.43
CA THR A 995 7.50 33.15 19.65
C THR A 995 7.29 33.48 21.13
N ASP A 996 7.86 34.59 21.60
CA ASP A 996 7.75 34.98 23.02
C ASP A 996 6.26 35.15 23.45
N GLY A 997 5.39 35.46 22.50
CA GLY A 997 3.94 35.51 22.68
C GLY A 997 3.27 34.15 22.79
N ASP A 998 3.59 33.20 21.90
CA ASP A 998 3.05 31.83 21.93
C ASP A 998 3.45 31.12 23.22
N GLU A 999 4.68 31.31 23.67
CA GLU A 999 5.19 30.75 24.92
C GLU A 999 4.43 31.25 26.15
N VAL A 1000 4.02 32.52 26.14
CA VAL A 1000 3.33 33.17 27.27
C VAL A 1000 1.83 32.91 27.26
N ASN A 1001 1.23 32.84 26.07
CA ASN A 1001 -0.21 32.79 25.91
C ASN A 1001 -0.74 31.35 25.75
N ASP A 1002 0.04 30.47 25.12
CA ASP A 1002 -0.46 29.17 24.64
C ASP A 1002 0.23 27.98 25.35
N THR A 1003 1.56 27.89 25.31
CA THR A 1003 2.28 26.72 25.88
C THR A 1003 2.59 26.88 27.38
N GLY A 1004 2.72 28.11 27.87
CA GLY A 1004 3.04 28.41 29.26
C GLY A 1004 4.51 28.20 29.64
N THR A 1005 5.41 28.13 28.66
CA THR A 1005 6.87 28.01 28.80
C THR A 1005 7.53 29.34 29.19
N ASP A 1006 8.83 29.36 29.54
CA ASP A 1006 9.57 30.58 29.90
C ASP A 1006 10.29 31.13 28.65
N PRO A 1007 9.84 32.29 28.08
CA PRO A 1007 10.32 32.83 26.80
C PRO A 1007 11.74 33.42 26.84
N THR A 1008 12.55 32.96 27.78
CA THR A 1008 13.94 33.35 27.93
C THR A 1008 14.86 32.14 28.12
N LEU A 1009 14.32 30.93 27.98
CA LEU A 1009 14.96 29.63 28.09
C LEU A 1009 14.55 28.73 26.92
N GLU A 1010 15.50 28.38 26.06
CA GLU A 1010 15.35 27.34 25.01
C GLU A 1010 15.00 25.92 25.56
N ASP A 1011 14.58 25.72 26.81
CA ASP A 1011 14.35 24.43 27.50
C ASP A 1011 13.84 24.79 28.92
N THR A 1012 12.52 24.88 29.07
CA THR A 1012 11.85 25.42 30.26
C THR A 1012 11.90 24.47 31.45
N ASP A 1013 11.72 23.17 31.21
CA ASP A 1013 11.67 22.16 32.24
C ASP A 1013 13.07 21.62 32.63
N GLY A 1014 14.06 21.83 31.77
CA GLY A 1014 15.47 21.55 31.97
C GLY A 1014 15.86 20.10 31.71
N ASP A 1015 15.10 19.36 30.93
CA ASP A 1015 15.33 17.94 30.62
C ASP A 1015 16.34 17.73 29.48
N GLY A 1016 16.49 18.72 28.61
CA GLY A 1016 17.48 18.78 27.53
C GLY A 1016 16.91 18.90 26.11
N ALA A 1017 15.60 18.82 25.92
CA ALA A 1017 14.91 19.19 24.68
C ALA A 1017 14.52 20.68 24.71
N PRO A 1018 14.50 21.39 23.56
CA PRO A 1018 13.93 22.72 23.49
C PRO A 1018 12.42 22.73 23.36
N ASP A 1019 11.75 23.68 24.03
CA ASP A 1019 10.30 23.76 24.11
C ASP A 1019 9.65 23.76 22.72
N GLY A 1020 10.22 24.52 21.77
CA GLY A 1020 9.73 24.53 20.38
C GLY A 1020 9.87 23.23 19.60
N VAL A 1021 10.83 22.37 19.95
CA VAL A 1021 10.97 21.02 19.35
C VAL A 1021 9.99 20.04 19.97
N GLU A 1022 9.73 20.18 21.27
CA GLU A 1022 8.76 19.34 21.98
C GLU A 1022 7.34 19.61 21.46
N VAL A 1023 6.98 20.88 21.26
CA VAL A 1023 5.70 21.27 20.65
C VAL A 1023 5.59 20.78 19.19
N GLU A 1024 6.65 20.84 18.40
CA GLU A 1024 6.67 20.31 17.02
C GLU A 1024 6.57 18.77 16.98
N ALA A 1025 7.01 18.08 18.04
CA ALA A 1025 6.98 16.62 18.16
C ALA A 1025 5.78 16.08 18.96
N GLY A 1026 4.89 16.96 19.45
CA GLY A 1026 3.71 16.58 20.23
C GLY A 1026 3.96 16.18 21.69
N SER A 1027 5.14 16.44 22.25
CA SER A 1027 5.47 16.16 23.66
C SER A 1027 5.23 17.37 24.59
N ASP A 1028 5.10 17.16 25.91
CA ASP A 1028 4.78 18.24 26.88
C ASP A 1028 6.03 19.03 27.31
N PRO A 1029 6.18 20.31 26.90
CA PRO A 1029 7.37 21.14 27.19
C PRO A 1029 7.49 21.58 28.67
N LEU A 1030 6.58 21.16 29.55
CA LEU A 1030 6.62 21.43 30.99
C LEU A 1030 6.92 20.17 31.83
N ALA A 1031 7.11 19.01 31.20
CA ALA A 1031 7.20 17.71 31.86
C ALA A 1031 8.63 17.12 31.90
N GLU A 1032 9.28 17.17 33.09
CA GLU A 1032 10.68 16.75 33.38
C GLU A 1032 11.09 15.30 32.98
N THR A 1033 10.26 14.51 32.30
CA THR A 1033 10.51 13.10 31.93
C THR A 1033 10.09 12.69 30.51
N ASP A 1034 9.72 13.62 29.62
CA ASP A 1034 9.24 13.30 28.27
C ASP A 1034 10.32 13.56 27.20
N LEU A 1035 11.33 12.68 27.14
CA LEU A 1035 12.37 12.80 26.12
C LEU A 1035 11.96 12.06 24.84
N PRO A 1036 11.85 12.73 23.67
CA PRO A 1036 11.85 12.04 22.40
C PRO A 1036 13.17 11.27 22.25
N ASP A 1037 13.11 10.00 21.87
CA ASP A 1037 14.25 9.09 21.84
C ASP A 1037 15.21 9.48 20.67
N GLY A 1038 16.07 10.49 20.90
CA GLY A 1038 16.96 11.04 19.86
C GLY A 1038 18.06 11.97 20.37
N GLU A 1039 19.32 11.55 20.29
CA GLU A 1039 20.51 12.24 20.82
C GLU A 1039 20.67 13.75 20.47
N TYR A 1040 20.38 14.67 21.40
CA TYR A 1040 20.94 16.03 21.38
C TYR A 1040 21.96 16.25 22.52
N SER A 1041 23.25 16.37 22.16
CA SER A 1041 24.31 16.82 23.08
C SER A 1041 24.90 18.17 22.65
N GLY A 1042 24.56 19.21 23.40
CA GLY A 1042 24.76 20.62 23.07
C GLY A 1042 26.20 21.17 22.95
N GLY A 1043 26.29 22.41 22.47
CA GLY A 1043 27.54 23.18 22.46
C GLY A 1043 27.53 24.58 21.83
N CYS A 1044 27.02 25.58 22.57
CA CYS A 1044 27.20 27.04 22.42
C CYS A 1044 28.55 27.53 21.80
N SER A 1045 28.51 28.47 20.83
CA SER A 1045 29.17 29.82 20.86
C SER A 1045 29.53 30.45 19.49
N THR A 1046 28.88 31.60 19.21
CA THR A 1046 29.35 32.83 18.49
C THR A 1046 29.33 32.92 16.95
N GLY A 1047 28.26 33.54 16.42
CA GLY A 1047 28.30 34.91 15.90
C GLY A 1047 28.52 35.14 14.39
N GLY A 1048 27.48 35.64 13.72
CA GLY A 1048 27.58 36.85 12.90
C GLY A 1048 27.36 36.72 11.37
N ALA A 1049 26.14 37.12 10.97
CA ALA A 1049 25.83 38.07 9.89
C ALA A 1049 25.76 37.61 8.42
N ARG A 1050 24.50 37.72 7.92
CA ARG A 1050 24.02 38.29 6.64
C ARG A 1050 24.16 37.45 5.35
N GLY A 1051 23.00 37.04 4.84
CA GLY A 1051 22.42 37.71 3.68
C GLY A 1051 21.98 36.84 2.49
N THR A 1052 20.68 36.95 2.21
CA THR A 1052 19.98 37.00 0.91
C THR A 1052 19.72 35.70 0.11
N ALA A 1053 18.42 35.38 0.06
CA ALA A 1053 17.57 35.22 -1.12
C ALA A 1053 17.56 33.89 -1.89
N GLY A 1054 16.37 33.27 -1.89
CA GLY A 1054 15.61 33.08 -3.13
C GLY A 1054 15.48 31.65 -3.64
N ALA A 1055 14.31 31.07 -3.33
CA ALA A 1055 13.38 30.35 -4.21
C ALA A 1055 13.83 29.14 -5.05
N ALA A 1056 12.98 28.11 -4.89
CA ALA A 1056 12.43 27.19 -5.89
C ALA A 1056 13.21 25.92 -6.30
N ALA A 1057 12.62 24.80 -5.85
CA ALA A 1057 12.06 23.68 -6.62
C ALA A 1057 12.96 22.52 -7.11
N LEU A 1058 12.56 21.35 -6.58
CA LEU A 1058 12.39 20.00 -7.12
C LEU A 1058 13.55 19.12 -7.65
N SER A 1059 13.56 17.94 -7.03
CA SER A 1059 13.69 16.58 -7.56
C SER A 1059 15.05 15.91 -7.81
N LEU A 1060 15.13 14.76 -7.13
CA LEU A 1060 15.74 13.47 -7.48
C LEU A 1060 17.27 13.26 -7.49
N LEU A 1061 17.61 12.12 -6.89
CA LEU A 1061 18.76 11.25 -7.03
C LEU A 1061 20.12 11.62 -6.40
N ALA A 1062 20.46 10.74 -5.45
CA ALA A 1062 21.73 10.02 -5.33
C ALA A 1062 22.93 10.63 -4.59
N ALA A 1063 23.49 9.72 -3.77
CA ALA A 1063 24.90 9.55 -3.44
C ALA A 1063 25.48 10.27 -2.21
N ALA A 1064 25.63 9.49 -1.14
CA ALA A 1064 26.92 9.08 -0.60
C ALA A 1064 28.11 10.09 -0.61
N LEU A 1065 28.65 10.34 0.61
CA LEU A 1065 30.03 10.70 0.99
C LEU A 1065 30.43 12.14 1.45
N LEU A 1066 30.54 12.29 2.79
CA LEU A 1066 31.82 12.29 3.55
C LEU A 1066 32.65 13.60 3.83
N ARG A 1067 32.95 13.79 5.15
CA ARG A 1067 34.02 14.56 5.89
C ARG A 1067 34.02 16.11 5.81
N ALA A 1068 34.52 16.85 6.81
CA ALA A 1068 35.45 16.58 7.92
C ALA A 1068 35.56 17.80 8.86
N ARG A 1069 36.16 17.52 10.04
CA ARG A 1069 37.21 18.27 10.79
C ARG A 1069 36.72 19.28 11.85
N ARG A 1070 37.15 19.23 13.12
CA ARG A 1070 38.53 19.31 13.72
C ARG A 1070 38.31 19.41 15.25
N ARG A 1071 39.06 18.83 16.20
CA ARG A 1071 40.50 18.97 16.54
C ARG A 1071 40.71 18.35 17.94
N SER A 1072 41.52 17.31 18.08
CA SER A 1072 42.74 17.25 18.92
C SER A 1072 43.48 15.94 18.71
#